data_AF-A0A2U1QM68-F1
#
_entry.id   AF-A0A2U1QM68-F1
#
_cell.length_a   1.000
_cell.length_b   1.000
_cell.length_c   1.000
_cell.angle_alpha   90.00
_cell.angle_beta   90.00
_cell.angle_gamma   90.00
#
_symmetry.space_group_name_H-M   'P 1'
#
loop_
_entity.id
_entity.type
_entity.pdbx_description
1 polymer ?
#
loop_
_entity_poly.entity_id
_entity_poly.type
_entity_poly.pdbx_seq_one_letter_code
_entity_poly.pdbx_strand_id
1 'polypeptide(L)'
;MDLVPEGESIVAEEEDRISKLPDDIIHRILSFLDMKCAVQTSAVSRKWKHIWTSMPYLNLNSQVFPKLPQFAKFVKQTLSRRKNLTEVSTVDLRFTGSVTQFFVKSIVSYAYSHNVRQMTFAWLTESSCEFPQFLFSSHTLKNLTIAVNDHHFSTGLDGMCRFPELTWDFPSLETLHLSGMALGHYHGAKSINLFSKCVNLKDLTLHKCSMYGLKIVNVCCPQLSNLTISRVGAYPEVFQVVAPQLKNLTASISSIFPRYIGVDFLQLSVEGFSSLEKVNLSKSNDNDRKEKNFTRLLDLFQKLSCAKCLILDMDIIQTLSSDLDLLSRVPCPFHNLKCLKINTSRLKHTDPIPKIPTEVRNYLLENSPSATFIIDSTQVSHKRPRQQVHDNTITKKVARLNEKVQNQDEVIRDNEGKIQELKEKLKVIEAEKLQHENLMSHIVIQGKMEKLEGQIESGNPNYEVIRLVGRDIKSVIDLLPESLKVAMEAEFSCQYEELKSRFHAHVNATQWAKIENELGNLRDNDRTSLNNTHVQSDVSVAELPRARGPSSTNNEMIRLREASTSSGTILFDREILAQVIKGKQHGHISSVGKKSIFSASQARQQSSLAELEEKVKKQEEELKAAKEAAKTTQSQVAQMMAFMRSQPGWAEQLARGLPSSSRNDGDDAGEGNGE
;
A
#
# COMPACT_ATOMS: atom_id res chain seq x y z
N MET A 1 -75.10 35.80 -14.95
CA MET A 1 -73.69 36.04 -15.27
C MET A 1 -72.86 35.66 -14.06
N ASP A 2 -72.01 34.66 -14.05
CA ASP A 2 -71.92 33.41 -14.81
C ASP A 2 -71.09 32.49 -13.92
N LEU A 3 -71.44 31.20 -13.97
CA LEU A 3 -70.63 30.12 -13.43
C LEU A 3 -69.27 30.11 -14.15
N VAL A 4 -68.18 30.21 -13.40
CA VAL A 4 -66.84 29.84 -13.91
C VAL A 4 -66.34 28.67 -13.06
N PRO A 5 -66.03 27.52 -13.67
CA PRO A 5 -65.67 26.31 -12.95
C PRO A 5 -64.24 26.36 -12.41
N GLU A 6 -64.04 25.62 -11.33
CA GLU A 6 -62.75 25.33 -10.70
C GLU A 6 -61.71 24.91 -11.73
N GLY A 7 -60.60 25.62 -11.76
CA GLY A 7 -59.40 25.17 -12.46
C GLY A 7 -58.79 24.00 -11.70
N GLU A 8 -59.00 22.78 -12.20
CA GLU A 8 -58.13 21.65 -11.90
C GLU A 8 -56.68 22.06 -12.17
N SER A 9 -55.87 22.11 -11.11
CA SER A 9 -54.42 22.16 -11.29
C SER A 9 -53.98 20.81 -11.85
N ILE A 10 -53.82 20.74 -13.16
CA ILE A 10 -53.11 19.64 -13.81
C ILE A 10 -51.65 19.77 -13.33
N VAL A 11 -51.34 19.09 -12.24
CA VAL A 11 -49.95 18.80 -11.87
C VAL A 11 -49.43 17.94 -13.01
N ALA A 12 -48.72 18.56 -13.95
CA ALA A 12 -47.96 17.83 -14.94
C ALA A 12 -46.96 16.98 -14.16
N GLU A 13 -47.28 15.69 -13.97
CA GLU A 13 -46.32 14.71 -13.48
C GLU A 13 -45.10 14.81 -14.41
N GLU A 14 -43.98 15.33 -13.89
CA GLU A 14 -42.71 15.26 -14.59
C GLU A 14 -42.47 13.79 -14.92
N GLU A 15 -42.61 13.46 -16.20
CA GLU A 15 -42.61 12.10 -16.67
C GLU A 15 -41.25 11.47 -16.29
N ASP A 16 -41.26 10.44 -15.43
CA ASP A 16 -40.03 9.74 -15.01
C ASP A 16 -39.48 8.92 -16.19
N ARG A 17 -38.73 9.61 -17.07
CA ARG A 17 -38.13 9.05 -18.28
C ARG A 17 -37.06 8.00 -17.95
N ILE A 18 -36.45 8.07 -16.76
CA ILE A 18 -35.39 7.15 -16.33
C ILE A 18 -35.98 5.78 -15.94
N SER A 19 -37.14 5.77 -15.28
CA SER A 19 -37.86 4.53 -14.99
C SER A 19 -38.53 3.91 -16.22
N LYS A 20 -38.75 4.67 -17.30
CA LYS A 20 -39.29 4.14 -18.56
C LYS A 20 -38.26 3.41 -19.43
N LEU A 21 -36.96 3.54 -19.15
CA LEU A 21 -35.93 2.82 -19.91
C LEU A 21 -36.08 1.30 -19.79
N PRO A 22 -35.94 0.54 -20.89
CA PRO A 22 -35.86 -0.92 -20.86
C PRO A 22 -34.72 -1.45 -19.98
N ASP A 23 -34.90 -2.63 -19.39
CA ASP A 23 -33.96 -3.16 -18.39
C ASP A 23 -32.57 -3.45 -18.99
N ASP A 24 -32.51 -3.87 -20.25
CA ASP A 24 -31.28 -4.09 -21.02
C ASP A 24 -30.48 -2.79 -21.21
N ILE A 25 -31.17 -1.67 -21.45
CA ILE A 25 -30.52 -0.34 -21.54
C ILE A 25 -29.99 0.07 -20.17
N ILE A 26 -30.75 -0.15 -19.10
CA ILE A 26 -30.29 0.16 -17.74
C ILE A 26 -29.09 -0.73 -17.37
N HIS A 27 -29.12 -2.03 -17.67
CA HIS A 27 -27.97 -2.93 -17.49
C HIS A 27 -26.75 -2.45 -18.26
N ARG A 28 -26.94 -1.98 -19.50
CA ARG A 28 -25.85 -1.41 -20.30
C ARG A 28 -25.27 -0.16 -19.64
N ILE A 29 -26.11 0.75 -19.15
CA ILE A 29 -25.67 1.95 -18.41
C ILE A 29 -24.89 1.53 -17.15
N LEU A 30 -25.44 0.64 -16.33
CA LEU A 30 -24.81 0.18 -15.10
C LEU A 30 -23.51 -0.61 -15.35
N SER A 31 -23.36 -1.24 -16.52
CA SER A 31 -22.13 -1.96 -16.89
C SER A 31 -20.90 -1.06 -17.00
N PHE A 32 -21.09 0.26 -17.15
CA PHE A 32 -19.99 1.23 -17.13
C PHE A 32 -19.58 1.66 -15.71
N LEU A 33 -20.32 1.24 -14.68
CA LEU A 33 -20.07 1.57 -13.29
C LEU A 33 -19.38 0.42 -12.55
N ASP A 34 -18.67 0.75 -11.47
CA ASP A 34 -18.34 -0.27 -10.47
C ASP A 34 -19.60 -0.70 -9.72
N MET A 35 -19.54 -1.88 -9.10
CA MET A 35 -20.69 -2.48 -8.45
C MET A 35 -21.21 -1.66 -7.26
N LYS A 36 -20.36 -0.89 -6.56
CA LYS A 36 -20.80 -0.02 -5.45
C LYS A 36 -21.65 1.11 -5.99
N CYS A 37 -21.19 1.79 -7.04
CA CYS A 37 -21.95 2.83 -7.72
C CYS A 37 -23.25 2.28 -8.31
N ALA A 38 -23.20 1.10 -8.96
CA ALA A 38 -24.40 0.45 -9.50
C ALA A 38 -25.44 0.15 -8.40
N VAL A 39 -25.02 -0.33 -7.22
CA VAL A 39 -25.93 -0.49 -6.08
C VAL A 39 -26.46 0.84 -5.58
N GLN A 40 -25.65 1.91 -5.54
CA GLN A 40 -26.11 3.25 -5.11
C GLN A 40 -27.19 3.84 -6.02
N THR A 41 -27.19 3.50 -7.32
CA THR A 41 -28.27 3.92 -8.22
C THR A 41 -29.65 3.35 -7.84
N SER A 42 -29.71 2.38 -6.93
CA SER A 42 -30.97 1.91 -6.33
C SER A 42 -31.78 2.99 -5.64
N ALA A 43 -31.16 4.12 -5.26
CA ALA A 43 -31.82 5.29 -4.69
C ALA A 43 -32.48 6.21 -5.73
N VAL A 44 -32.15 6.06 -7.03
CA VAL A 44 -32.59 6.96 -8.11
C VAL A 44 -34.06 6.73 -8.45
N SER A 45 -34.53 5.48 -8.45
CA SER A 45 -35.95 5.19 -8.67
C SER A 45 -36.37 3.82 -8.14
N ARG A 46 -37.69 3.61 -7.98
CA ARG A 46 -38.25 2.30 -7.56
C ARG A 46 -37.86 1.18 -8.52
N LYS A 47 -37.73 1.46 -9.82
CA LYS A 47 -37.32 0.48 -10.84
C LYS A 47 -35.84 0.10 -10.69
N TRP A 48 -34.99 1.11 -10.46
CA TRP A 48 -33.55 0.91 -10.33
C TRP A 48 -33.16 0.22 -9.02
N LYS A 49 -34.07 0.21 -8.03
CA LYS A 49 -33.88 -0.42 -6.72
C LYS A 49 -33.36 -1.87 -6.80
N HIS A 50 -33.85 -2.65 -7.76
CA HIS A 50 -33.57 -4.08 -7.87
C HIS A 50 -32.79 -4.47 -9.13
N ILE A 51 -32.65 -3.59 -10.11
CA ILE A 51 -32.11 -3.94 -11.43
C ILE A 51 -30.64 -4.37 -11.40
N TRP A 52 -29.85 -3.82 -10.48
CA TRP A 52 -28.46 -4.20 -10.29
C TRP A 52 -28.29 -5.68 -9.88
N THR A 53 -29.34 -6.30 -9.29
CA THR A 53 -29.30 -7.70 -8.86
C THR A 53 -29.33 -8.70 -10.02
N SER A 54 -29.82 -8.27 -11.19
CA SER A 54 -29.90 -9.08 -12.42
C SER A 54 -28.84 -8.72 -13.47
N MET A 55 -27.93 -7.79 -13.16
CA MET A 55 -26.92 -7.30 -14.10
C MET A 55 -25.93 -8.41 -14.49
N PRO A 56 -25.68 -8.68 -15.79
CA PRO A 56 -24.80 -9.78 -16.23
C PRO A 56 -23.29 -9.51 -16.04
N TYR A 57 -22.93 -8.26 -15.75
CA TYR A 57 -21.57 -7.80 -15.56
C TYR A 57 -21.31 -7.46 -14.08
N LEU A 58 -20.21 -7.94 -13.51
CA LEU A 58 -19.82 -7.65 -12.12
C LEU A 58 -18.44 -7.00 -12.07
N ASN A 59 -18.39 -5.70 -11.81
CA ASN A 59 -17.15 -4.96 -11.59
C ASN A 59 -16.91 -4.71 -10.10
N LEU A 60 -16.11 -5.59 -9.50
CA LEU A 60 -15.75 -5.60 -8.08
C LEU A 60 -14.37 -4.98 -7.90
N ASN A 61 -14.33 -3.66 -7.69
CA ASN A 61 -13.10 -2.91 -7.49
C ASN A 61 -12.91 -2.53 -6.01
N SER A 62 -11.82 -2.95 -5.37
CA SER A 62 -11.55 -2.58 -3.98
C SER A 62 -11.13 -1.12 -3.81
N GLN A 63 -10.65 -0.45 -4.86
CA GLN A 63 -10.14 0.93 -4.78
C GLN A 63 -11.23 1.95 -4.41
N VAL A 64 -12.51 1.62 -4.63
CA VAL A 64 -13.63 2.49 -4.26
C VAL A 64 -14.01 2.36 -2.77
N PHE A 65 -13.27 1.55 -2.01
CA PHE A 65 -13.46 1.33 -0.59
C PHE A 65 -12.21 1.78 0.20
N PRO A 66 -12.38 2.52 1.30
CA PRO A 66 -11.26 2.94 2.15
C PRO A 66 -10.47 1.77 2.76
N LYS A 67 -11.14 0.65 3.05
CA LYS A 67 -10.54 -0.51 3.70
C LYS A 67 -11.00 -1.81 3.04
N LEU A 68 -10.08 -2.76 2.89
CA LEU A 68 -10.34 -4.08 2.30
C LEU A 68 -11.45 -4.88 3.02
N PRO A 69 -11.57 -4.90 4.37
CA PRO A 69 -12.69 -5.56 5.04
C PRO A 69 -14.06 -4.98 4.67
N GLN A 70 -14.15 -3.68 4.37
CA GLN A 70 -15.40 -3.05 3.93
C GLN A 70 -15.77 -3.51 2.53
N PHE A 71 -14.78 -3.57 1.62
CA PHE A 71 -14.96 -4.17 0.31
C PHE A 71 -15.42 -5.64 0.41
N ALA A 72 -14.76 -6.44 1.24
CA ALA A 72 -15.11 -7.85 1.40
C ALA A 72 -16.53 -8.04 1.94
N LYS A 73 -16.93 -7.23 2.93
CA LYS A 73 -18.30 -7.20 3.45
C LYS A 73 -19.31 -6.80 2.37
N PHE A 74 -19.00 -5.77 1.59
CA PHE A 74 -19.84 -5.31 0.48
C PHE A 74 -20.02 -6.42 -0.55
N VAL A 75 -18.94 -7.02 -1.05
CA VAL A 75 -19.02 -8.09 -2.06
C VAL A 75 -19.85 -9.27 -1.55
N LYS A 76 -19.61 -9.71 -0.31
CA LYS A 76 -20.41 -10.79 0.30
C LYS A 76 -21.91 -10.47 0.30
N GLN A 77 -22.29 -9.25 0.68
CA GLN A 77 -23.68 -8.80 0.69
C GLN A 77 -24.27 -8.64 -0.72
N THR A 78 -23.47 -8.18 -1.68
CA THR A 78 -23.88 -8.02 -3.07
C THR A 78 -24.15 -9.38 -3.70
N LEU A 79 -23.22 -10.33 -3.57
CA LEU A 79 -23.36 -11.68 -4.12
C LEU A 79 -24.54 -12.42 -3.48
N SER A 80 -24.78 -12.28 -2.18
CA SER A 80 -25.92 -12.95 -1.51
C SER A 80 -27.30 -12.40 -1.91
N ARG A 81 -27.38 -11.15 -2.36
CA ARG A 81 -28.63 -10.50 -2.80
C ARG A 81 -28.97 -10.77 -4.27
N ARG A 82 -27.98 -11.21 -5.05
CA ARG A 82 -28.16 -11.67 -6.43
C ARG A 82 -28.67 -13.11 -6.38
N LYS A 83 -29.99 -13.28 -6.45
CA LYS A 83 -30.64 -14.61 -6.49
C LYS A 83 -29.96 -15.48 -7.56
N ASN A 84 -29.68 -16.75 -7.28
CA ASN A 84 -28.90 -17.70 -8.12
C ASN A 84 -29.54 -18.06 -9.49
N LEU A 85 -30.38 -17.21 -10.07
CA LEU A 85 -31.12 -17.45 -11.31
C LEU A 85 -30.65 -16.57 -12.48
N THR A 86 -29.83 -15.55 -12.23
CA THR A 86 -29.38 -14.60 -13.25
C THR A 86 -28.01 -14.97 -13.82
N GLU A 87 -27.94 -15.17 -15.13
CA GLU A 87 -26.69 -15.46 -15.85
C GLU A 87 -25.70 -14.31 -15.63
N VAL A 88 -24.46 -14.67 -15.27
CA VAL A 88 -23.36 -13.72 -15.15
C VAL A 88 -22.39 -14.00 -16.27
N SER A 89 -22.27 -13.08 -17.23
CA SER A 89 -21.38 -13.25 -18.36
C SER A 89 -19.93 -12.92 -18.01
N THR A 90 -19.75 -11.90 -17.15
CA THR A 90 -18.45 -11.26 -16.95
C THR A 90 -18.23 -10.85 -15.50
N VAL A 91 -17.04 -11.14 -14.97
CA VAL A 91 -16.58 -10.71 -13.65
C VAL A 91 -15.22 -10.02 -13.77
N ASP A 92 -15.14 -8.75 -13.38
CA ASP A 92 -13.89 -7.99 -13.21
C ASP A 92 -13.64 -7.80 -11.71
N LEU A 93 -12.63 -8.49 -11.17
CA LEU A 93 -12.22 -8.40 -9.78
C LEU A 93 -10.89 -7.69 -9.71
N ARG A 94 -10.87 -6.50 -9.11
CA ARG A 94 -9.66 -5.72 -8.88
C ARG A 94 -9.49 -5.42 -7.41
N PHE A 95 -8.33 -5.71 -6.83
CA PHE A 95 -8.12 -5.41 -5.42
C PHE A 95 -6.68 -5.08 -5.04
N THR A 96 -6.51 -4.32 -3.96
CA THR A 96 -5.22 -4.01 -3.32
C THR A 96 -5.01 -4.78 -2.02
N GLY A 97 -3.75 -5.12 -1.75
CA GLY A 97 -3.27 -5.61 -0.45
C GLY A 97 -3.27 -7.13 -0.31
N SER A 98 -2.95 -7.59 0.91
CA SER A 98 -2.97 -9.01 1.27
C SER A 98 -4.41 -9.47 1.41
N VAL A 99 -4.89 -10.24 0.43
CA VAL A 99 -6.23 -10.82 0.48
C VAL A 99 -6.15 -12.24 1.01
N THR A 100 -7.03 -12.54 1.97
CA THR A 100 -7.23 -13.92 2.41
C THR A 100 -7.73 -14.76 1.24
N GLN A 101 -7.07 -15.87 0.96
CA GLN A 101 -7.47 -16.80 -0.11
C GLN A 101 -8.97 -17.14 -0.07
N PHE A 102 -9.57 -17.18 1.13
CA PHE A 102 -11.00 -17.41 1.35
C PHE A 102 -11.91 -16.41 0.65
N PHE A 103 -11.59 -15.11 0.66
CA PHE A 103 -12.44 -14.09 0.03
C PHE A 103 -12.44 -14.24 -1.49
N VAL A 104 -11.26 -14.34 -2.10
CA VAL A 104 -11.12 -14.57 -3.55
C VAL A 104 -11.80 -15.88 -3.95
N LYS A 105 -11.62 -16.94 -3.16
CA LYS A 105 -12.27 -18.24 -3.38
C LYS A 105 -13.78 -18.11 -3.47
N SER A 106 -14.40 -17.30 -2.62
CA SER A 106 -15.86 -17.10 -2.63
C SER A 106 -16.35 -16.45 -3.93
N ILE A 107 -15.62 -15.47 -4.45
CA ILE A 107 -15.97 -14.78 -5.71
C ILE A 107 -15.77 -15.70 -6.90
N VAL A 108 -14.66 -16.43 -6.94
CA VAL A 108 -14.33 -17.35 -8.04
C VAL A 108 -15.33 -18.52 -8.07
N SER A 109 -15.68 -19.07 -6.90
CA SER A 109 -16.71 -20.10 -6.79
C SER A 109 -18.07 -19.58 -7.26
N TYR A 110 -18.41 -18.34 -6.92
CA TYR A 110 -19.62 -17.70 -7.43
C TYR A 110 -19.57 -17.55 -8.97
N ALA A 111 -18.46 -17.06 -9.53
CA ALA A 111 -18.28 -16.91 -10.97
C ALA A 111 -18.43 -18.25 -11.72
N TYR A 112 -17.79 -19.31 -11.22
CA TYR A 112 -17.84 -20.62 -11.86
C TYR A 112 -19.21 -21.30 -11.72
N SER A 113 -19.88 -21.16 -10.57
CA SER A 113 -21.25 -21.67 -10.41
C SER A 113 -22.28 -20.96 -11.30
N HIS A 114 -21.95 -19.77 -11.81
CA HIS A 114 -22.79 -19.00 -12.73
C HIS A 114 -22.29 -19.06 -14.19
N ASN A 115 -21.41 -20.02 -14.52
CA ASN A 115 -20.94 -20.27 -15.89
C ASN A 115 -20.32 -19.03 -16.57
N VAL A 116 -19.61 -18.20 -15.81
CA VAL A 116 -18.96 -16.98 -16.33
C VAL A 116 -18.09 -17.30 -17.53
N ARG A 117 -18.20 -16.45 -18.56
CA ARG A 117 -17.46 -16.58 -19.83
C ARG A 117 -16.23 -15.68 -19.87
N GLN A 118 -16.24 -14.57 -19.13
CA GLN A 118 -15.13 -13.63 -19.09
C GLN A 118 -14.76 -13.27 -17.65
N MET A 119 -13.48 -13.42 -17.31
CA MET A 119 -12.99 -13.12 -15.98
C MET A 119 -11.70 -12.31 -16.06
N THR A 120 -11.70 -11.16 -15.38
CA THR A 120 -10.51 -10.36 -15.14
C THR A 120 -10.20 -10.40 -13.65
N PHE A 121 -8.96 -10.71 -13.32
CA PHE A 121 -8.43 -10.73 -11.97
C PHE A 121 -7.21 -9.81 -11.94
N ALA A 122 -7.36 -8.64 -11.34
CA ALA A 122 -6.27 -7.68 -11.16
C ALA A 122 -5.90 -7.57 -9.68
N TRP A 123 -4.66 -7.97 -9.34
CA TRP A 123 -4.14 -7.88 -7.99
C TRP A 123 -3.04 -6.83 -7.92
N LEU A 124 -3.25 -5.84 -7.06
CA LEU A 124 -2.32 -4.76 -6.76
C LEU A 124 -1.68 -5.06 -5.40
N THR A 125 -0.49 -5.65 -5.38
CA THR A 125 0.21 -6.04 -4.14
C THR A 125 1.63 -5.52 -4.13
N GLU A 126 2.10 -5.13 -2.95
CA GLU A 126 3.49 -4.78 -2.66
C GLU A 126 4.27 -5.97 -2.08
N SER A 127 3.66 -7.17 -2.09
CA SER A 127 4.23 -8.37 -1.50
C SER A 127 4.10 -9.57 -2.45
N SER A 128 5.11 -10.44 -2.43
CA SER A 128 5.10 -11.68 -3.19
C SER A 128 3.99 -12.59 -2.70
N CYS A 129 3.38 -13.32 -3.64
CA CYS A 129 2.17 -14.07 -3.36
C CYS A 129 2.09 -15.36 -4.18
N GLU A 130 1.47 -16.39 -3.62
CA GLU A 130 1.17 -17.61 -4.35
C GLU A 130 -0.31 -17.62 -4.73
N PHE A 131 -0.58 -17.77 -6.01
CA PHE A 131 -1.93 -17.88 -6.52
C PHE A 131 -2.52 -19.23 -6.13
N PRO A 132 -3.75 -19.25 -5.60
CA PRO A 132 -4.38 -20.51 -5.25
C PRO A 132 -4.83 -21.29 -6.50
N GLN A 133 -4.69 -22.61 -6.43
CA GLN A 133 -4.99 -23.52 -7.54
C GLN A 133 -6.43 -23.41 -8.09
N PHE A 134 -7.40 -23.06 -7.24
CA PHE A 134 -8.81 -22.99 -7.65
C PHE A 134 -9.09 -21.92 -8.72
N LEU A 135 -8.14 -21.00 -8.99
CA LEU A 135 -8.26 -20.01 -10.06
C LEU A 135 -8.00 -20.59 -11.46
N PHE A 136 -7.42 -21.79 -11.56
CA PHE A 136 -6.90 -22.38 -12.82
C PHE A 136 -7.76 -23.54 -13.34
N SER A 137 -9.06 -23.53 -13.07
CA SER A 137 -9.98 -24.55 -13.58
C SER A 137 -11.35 -23.97 -13.89
N SER A 138 -11.78 -24.02 -15.15
CA SER A 138 -13.14 -23.65 -15.55
C SER A 138 -13.51 -24.24 -16.91
N HIS A 139 -14.73 -24.78 -17.02
CA HIS A 139 -15.25 -25.38 -18.26
C HIS A 139 -16.02 -24.38 -19.14
N THR A 140 -16.35 -23.19 -18.63
CA THR A 140 -17.18 -22.21 -19.33
C THR A 140 -16.44 -20.95 -19.74
N LEU A 141 -15.29 -20.70 -19.10
CA LEU A 141 -14.52 -19.49 -19.29
C LEU A 141 -13.88 -19.46 -20.68
N LYS A 142 -14.19 -18.41 -21.45
CA LYS A 142 -13.64 -18.14 -22.78
C LYS A 142 -12.51 -17.12 -22.74
N ASN A 143 -12.56 -16.17 -21.80
CA ASN A 143 -11.56 -15.13 -21.67
C ASN A 143 -11.09 -15.01 -20.21
N LEU A 144 -9.78 -15.15 -20.00
CA LEU A 144 -9.15 -14.99 -18.69
C LEU A 144 -8.04 -13.95 -18.78
N THR A 145 -8.13 -12.92 -17.95
CA THR A 145 -7.07 -11.94 -17.74
C THR A 145 -6.63 -12.01 -16.29
N ILE A 146 -5.37 -12.32 -16.04
CA ILE A 146 -4.74 -12.23 -14.71
C ILE A 146 -3.62 -11.21 -14.80
N ALA A 147 -3.76 -10.12 -14.04
CA ALA A 147 -2.79 -9.04 -14.01
C ALA A 147 -2.35 -8.75 -12.59
N VAL A 148 -1.05 -8.80 -12.35
CA VAL A 148 -0.43 -8.35 -11.11
C VAL A 148 0.34 -7.07 -11.42
N ASN A 149 -0.01 -5.97 -10.75
CA ASN A 149 0.83 -4.78 -10.80
C ASN A 149 1.84 -4.90 -9.66
N ASP A 150 3.04 -5.31 -10.03
CA ASP A 150 4.16 -5.41 -9.12
C ASP A 150 5.04 -4.15 -9.21
N HIS A 151 5.18 -3.43 -8.10
CA HIS A 151 6.18 -2.35 -7.96
C HIS A 151 7.61 -2.91 -7.93
N HIS A 152 7.78 -4.21 -7.67
CA HIS A 152 9.06 -4.93 -7.67
C HIS A 152 9.50 -5.44 -9.02
N PHE A 153 8.73 -5.20 -10.08
CA PHE A 153 9.25 -5.35 -11.43
C PHE A 153 10.57 -4.55 -11.55
N SER A 154 10.75 -3.40 -10.89
CA SER A 154 12.05 -2.72 -10.89
C SER A 154 13.11 -3.23 -9.90
N THR A 155 12.77 -4.07 -8.90
CA THR A 155 13.69 -4.38 -7.77
C THR A 155 14.23 -5.82 -7.75
N GLY A 156 13.72 -6.73 -8.60
CA GLY A 156 14.29 -8.07 -8.78
C GLY A 156 13.27 -9.23 -8.80
N LEU A 157 13.77 -10.46 -8.93
CA LEU A 157 12.97 -11.68 -9.15
C LEU A 157 12.20 -12.18 -7.91
N ASP A 158 12.56 -11.76 -6.69
CA ASP A 158 12.05 -12.34 -5.44
C ASP A 158 10.66 -11.81 -5.00
N GLY A 159 10.21 -10.71 -5.60
CA GLY A 159 8.91 -10.07 -5.33
C GLY A 159 7.73 -10.61 -6.16
N MET A 160 8.00 -11.42 -7.19
CA MET A 160 6.98 -11.82 -8.17
C MET A 160 5.95 -12.80 -7.59
N CYS A 161 4.69 -12.63 -7.96
CA CYS A 161 3.66 -13.62 -7.65
C CYS A 161 3.79 -14.88 -8.50
N ARG A 162 3.56 -16.05 -7.86
CA ARG A 162 3.83 -17.40 -8.39
C ARG A 162 2.54 -18.19 -8.56
N PHE A 163 2.53 -19.14 -9.50
CA PHE A 163 1.43 -20.09 -9.68
C PHE A 163 1.77 -21.48 -9.15
N PRO A 164 0.76 -22.30 -8.84
CA PRO A 164 0.98 -23.70 -8.56
C PRO A 164 1.48 -24.38 -9.84
N GLU A 165 2.50 -25.25 -9.73
CA GLU A 165 3.14 -25.98 -10.85
C GLU A 165 2.23 -27.02 -11.53
N LEU A 166 0.91 -26.87 -11.46
CA LEU A 166 -0.09 -27.80 -11.94
C LEU A 166 -0.65 -27.36 -13.29
N THR A 167 -1.04 -28.32 -14.12
CA THR A 167 -1.70 -28.07 -15.41
C THR A 167 -3.02 -27.32 -15.22
N TRP A 168 -3.22 -26.27 -16.02
CA TRP A 168 -4.43 -25.46 -15.96
C TRP A 168 -5.54 -26.12 -16.78
N ASP A 169 -6.74 -26.19 -16.21
CA ASP A 169 -7.87 -26.92 -16.80
C ASP A 169 -8.91 -25.96 -17.39
N PHE A 170 -8.70 -25.56 -18.64
CA PHE A 170 -9.50 -24.56 -19.32
C PHE A 170 -9.90 -25.00 -20.75
N PRO A 171 -10.75 -26.03 -20.90
CA PRO A 171 -11.07 -26.60 -22.21
C PRO A 171 -11.77 -25.61 -23.16
N SER A 172 -12.53 -24.64 -22.64
CA SER A 172 -13.30 -23.66 -23.44
C SER A 172 -12.59 -22.32 -23.65
N LEU A 173 -11.37 -22.16 -23.13
CA LEU A 173 -10.68 -20.87 -23.11
C LEU A 173 -10.15 -20.52 -24.50
N GLU A 174 -10.54 -19.35 -25.00
CA GLU A 174 -10.16 -18.82 -26.30
C GLU A 174 -9.06 -17.76 -26.16
N THR A 175 -9.08 -16.96 -25.08
CA THR A 175 -8.08 -15.91 -24.85
C THR A 175 -7.52 -15.94 -23.43
N LEU A 176 -6.20 -15.92 -23.29
CA LEU A 176 -5.48 -15.90 -22.02
C LEU A 176 -4.48 -14.74 -21.99
N HIS A 177 -4.66 -13.82 -21.05
CA HIS A 177 -3.73 -12.73 -20.79
C HIS A 177 -3.15 -12.86 -19.38
N LEU A 178 -1.83 -12.94 -19.32
CA LEU A 178 -1.05 -13.05 -18.10
C LEU A 178 -0.11 -11.85 -18.01
N SER A 179 -0.18 -11.08 -16.92
CA SER A 179 0.69 -9.93 -16.68
C SER A 179 1.35 -9.94 -15.29
N GLY A 180 2.68 -9.80 -15.23
CA GLY A 180 3.41 -9.50 -13.99
C GLY A 180 3.67 -10.69 -13.08
N MET A 181 4.05 -11.85 -13.63
CA MET A 181 4.00 -13.13 -12.90
C MET A 181 5.22 -14.02 -13.15
N ALA A 182 5.59 -14.82 -12.15
CA ALA A 182 6.63 -15.83 -12.26
C ALA A 182 6.05 -17.22 -12.54
N LEU A 183 6.54 -17.88 -13.59
CA LEU A 183 6.15 -19.23 -14.02
C LEU A 183 7.09 -20.33 -13.47
N GLY A 184 8.23 -19.95 -12.87
CA GLY A 184 9.24 -20.88 -12.35
C GLY A 184 9.76 -20.49 -10.97
N HIS A 185 10.54 -21.40 -10.37
CA HIS A 185 11.12 -21.27 -9.03
C HIS A 185 12.66 -21.23 -9.07
N TYR A 186 13.26 -20.72 -8.00
CA TYR A 186 14.73 -20.70 -7.81
C TYR A 186 15.35 -22.10 -7.68
N HIS A 187 14.55 -23.13 -7.40
CA HIS A 187 15.01 -24.49 -7.16
C HIS A 187 14.30 -25.48 -8.08
N GLY A 188 14.95 -25.80 -9.20
CA GLY A 188 14.60 -26.97 -10.00
C GLY A 188 14.57 -26.67 -11.50
N ALA A 189 15.51 -27.30 -12.22
CA ALA A 189 15.58 -27.25 -13.67
C ALA A 189 14.51 -28.16 -14.29
N LYS A 190 13.24 -27.74 -14.17
CA LYS A 190 12.05 -28.49 -14.59
C LYS A 190 11.48 -27.97 -15.91
N SER A 191 10.72 -28.83 -16.58
CA SER A 191 9.89 -28.46 -17.74
C SER A 191 8.44 -28.33 -17.31
N ILE A 192 7.72 -27.33 -17.83
CA ILE A 192 6.31 -27.07 -17.48
C ILE A 192 5.39 -27.15 -18.69
N ASN A 193 4.20 -27.72 -18.47
CA ASN A 193 3.14 -27.94 -19.46
C ASN A 193 1.81 -27.31 -19.03
N LEU A 194 1.85 -26.03 -18.63
CA LEU A 194 0.70 -25.34 -18.03
C LEU A 194 -0.52 -25.31 -18.96
N PHE A 195 -0.30 -25.12 -20.27
CA PHE A 195 -1.36 -24.87 -21.25
C PHE A 195 -1.93 -26.12 -21.93
N SER A 196 -1.51 -27.32 -21.51
CA SER A 196 -1.82 -28.57 -22.25
C SER A 196 -3.32 -28.91 -22.33
N LYS A 197 -4.16 -28.45 -21.39
CA LYS A 197 -5.63 -28.61 -21.46
C LYS A 197 -6.36 -27.39 -22.05
N CYS A 198 -5.64 -26.34 -22.46
CA CYS A 198 -6.21 -25.15 -23.09
C CYS A 198 -6.37 -25.34 -24.61
N VAL A 199 -7.08 -26.40 -25.03
CA VAL A 199 -7.09 -26.89 -26.43
C VAL A 199 -7.72 -25.91 -27.43
N ASN A 200 -8.62 -25.04 -26.97
CA ASN A 200 -9.32 -24.05 -27.80
C ASN A 200 -8.66 -22.66 -27.78
N LEU A 201 -7.48 -22.53 -27.17
CA LEU A 201 -6.81 -21.24 -27.00
C LEU A 201 -6.35 -20.68 -28.36
N LYS A 202 -6.84 -19.49 -28.70
CA LYS A 202 -6.52 -18.74 -29.92
C LYS A 202 -5.54 -17.60 -29.67
N ASP A 203 -5.64 -16.97 -28.49
CA ASP A 203 -4.84 -15.81 -28.11
C ASP A 203 -4.13 -16.04 -26.78
N LEU A 204 -2.80 -16.03 -26.78
CA LEU A 204 -1.97 -16.11 -25.58
C LEU A 204 -1.09 -14.88 -25.44
N THR A 205 -1.19 -14.19 -24.31
CA THR A 205 -0.31 -13.08 -23.95
C THR A 205 0.40 -13.34 -22.64
N LEU A 206 1.73 -13.33 -22.67
CA LEU A 206 2.65 -13.34 -21.54
C LEU A 206 3.33 -11.97 -21.47
N HIS A 207 2.80 -11.07 -20.66
CA HIS A 207 3.33 -9.73 -20.45
C HIS A 207 4.05 -9.65 -19.11
N LYS A 208 5.23 -9.05 -19.02
CA LYS A 208 5.92 -8.89 -17.72
C LYS A 208 6.07 -10.21 -16.95
N CYS A 209 6.21 -11.33 -17.66
CA CYS A 209 6.36 -12.64 -17.04
C CYS A 209 7.84 -12.99 -16.83
N SER A 210 8.15 -13.76 -15.79
CA SER A 210 9.48 -14.35 -15.57
C SER A 210 9.40 -15.86 -15.61
N MET A 211 10.31 -16.49 -16.36
CA MET A 211 10.43 -17.94 -16.52
C MET A 211 11.76 -18.45 -15.95
N TYR A 212 12.29 -17.73 -14.97
CA TYR A 212 13.54 -18.07 -14.32
C TYR A 212 13.50 -19.49 -13.71
N GLY A 213 14.61 -20.22 -13.85
CA GLY A 213 14.77 -21.58 -13.33
C GLY A 213 14.18 -22.69 -14.21
N LEU A 214 13.45 -22.36 -15.28
CA LEU A 214 12.81 -23.34 -16.15
C LEU A 214 13.74 -23.77 -17.30
N LYS A 215 13.83 -25.09 -17.53
CA LYS A 215 14.49 -25.62 -18.72
C LYS A 215 13.63 -25.44 -19.95
N ILE A 216 12.39 -25.94 -19.90
CA ILE A 216 11.49 -25.93 -21.05
C ILE A 216 10.12 -25.39 -20.64
N VAL A 217 9.61 -24.44 -21.41
CA VAL A 217 8.21 -24.00 -21.34
C VAL A 217 7.49 -24.47 -22.60
N ASN A 218 6.47 -25.31 -22.42
CA ASN A 218 5.73 -25.89 -23.52
C ASN A 218 4.38 -25.18 -23.72
N VAL A 219 4.22 -24.60 -24.92
CA VAL A 219 2.97 -24.03 -25.41
C VAL A 219 2.41 -24.94 -26.50
N CYS A 220 1.67 -25.96 -26.09
CA CYS A 220 1.04 -26.94 -26.99
C CYS A 220 -0.43 -26.58 -27.19
N CYS A 221 -0.70 -25.57 -28.01
CA CYS A 221 -2.03 -25.03 -28.25
C CYS A 221 -2.34 -25.10 -29.75
N PRO A 222 -3.08 -26.12 -30.23
CA PRO A 222 -3.22 -26.40 -31.66
C PRO A 222 -4.00 -25.31 -32.43
N GLN A 223 -4.90 -24.60 -31.75
CA GLN A 223 -5.74 -23.53 -32.32
C GLN A 223 -5.14 -22.13 -32.15
N LEU A 224 -3.91 -22.03 -31.60
CA LEU A 224 -3.30 -20.75 -31.27
C LEU A 224 -2.97 -19.97 -32.54
N SER A 225 -3.60 -18.80 -32.69
CA SER A 225 -3.40 -17.90 -33.82
C SER A 225 -2.49 -16.72 -33.46
N ASN A 226 -2.50 -16.28 -32.19
CA ASN A 226 -1.79 -15.09 -31.74
C ASN A 226 -1.00 -15.38 -30.46
N LEU A 227 0.31 -15.17 -30.51
CA LEU A 227 1.22 -15.32 -29.38
C LEU A 227 1.94 -13.99 -29.12
N THR A 228 1.79 -13.46 -27.91
CA THR A 228 2.48 -12.26 -27.47
C THR A 228 3.33 -12.56 -26.23
N ILE A 229 4.64 -12.34 -26.32
CA ILE A 229 5.61 -12.50 -25.24
C ILE A 229 6.33 -11.15 -25.09
N SER A 230 6.07 -10.39 -24.04
CA SER A 230 6.59 -9.02 -23.97
C SER A 230 7.07 -8.62 -22.59
N ARG A 231 8.15 -7.83 -22.56
CA ARG A 231 8.80 -7.36 -21.32
C ARG A 231 9.13 -8.53 -20.37
N VAL A 232 9.78 -9.57 -20.85
CA VAL A 232 10.06 -10.78 -20.04
C VAL A 232 11.21 -10.53 -19.07
N GLY A 233 11.05 -10.94 -17.80
CA GLY A 233 12.06 -10.82 -16.76
C GLY A 233 13.21 -11.82 -16.88
N ALA A 234 12.93 -13.06 -17.27
CA ALA A 234 13.92 -14.09 -17.60
C ALA A 234 13.27 -15.13 -18.52
N TYR A 235 14.03 -15.64 -19.49
CA TYR A 235 13.59 -16.71 -20.39
C TYR A 235 13.91 -18.09 -19.79
N PRO A 236 13.21 -19.16 -20.24
CA PRO A 236 13.67 -20.52 -20.03
C PRO A 236 14.84 -20.84 -20.98
N GLU A 237 15.50 -21.98 -20.78
CA GLU A 237 16.51 -22.48 -21.74
C GLU A 237 15.92 -22.73 -23.13
N VAL A 238 14.68 -23.25 -23.19
CA VAL A 238 13.94 -23.49 -24.42
C VAL A 238 12.48 -23.09 -24.24
N PHE A 239 11.97 -22.27 -25.15
CA PHE A 239 10.57 -21.92 -25.27
C PHE A 239 9.95 -22.69 -26.44
N GLN A 240 9.30 -23.82 -26.13
CA GLN A 240 8.76 -24.73 -27.13
C GLN A 240 7.32 -24.35 -27.49
N VAL A 241 7.08 -24.09 -28.77
CA VAL A 241 5.77 -23.68 -29.28
C VAL A 241 5.30 -24.69 -30.31
N VAL A 242 4.24 -25.43 -29.99
CA VAL A 242 3.57 -26.36 -30.90
C VAL A 242 2.21 -25.74 -31.24
N ALA A 243 2.21 -24.86 -32.24
CA ALA A 243 1.05 -24.08 -32.68
C ALA A 243 1.03 -23.96 -34.22
N PRO A 244 0.54 -24.98 -34.95
CA PRO A 244 0.61 -25.02 -36.41
C PRO A 244 -0.22 -23.93 -37.12
N GLN A 245 -1.21 -23.37 -36.42
CA GLN A 245 -2.09 -22.30 -36.92
C GLN A 245 -1.62 -20.90 -36.53
N LEU A 246 -0.40 -20.75 -35.97
CA LEU A 246 0.08 -19.45 -35.49
C LEU A 246 0.29 -18.47 -36.65
N LYS A 247 -0.48 -17.38 -36.64
CA LYS A 247 -0.43 -16.30 -37.66
C LYS A 247 0.37 -15.09 -37.19
N ASN A 248 0.25 -14.72 -35.92
CA ASN A 248 0.87 -13.51 -35.38
C ASN A 248 1.75 -13.85 -34.17
N LEU A 249 3.03 -13.48 -34.26
CA LEU A 249 3.98 -13.54 -33.15
C LEU A 249 4.45 -12.13 -32.80
N THR A 250 4.26 -11.73 -31.54
CA THR A 250 4.89 -10.53 -30.98
C THR A 250 5.83 -10.95 -29.85
N ALA A 251 7.12 -10.65 -29.94
CA ALA A 251 8.10 -11.08 -28.95
C ALA A 251 9.08 -9.96 -28.55
N SER A 252 9.36 -9.83 -27.27
CA SER A 252 10.59 -9.18 -26.80
C SER A 252 11.72 -10.20 -26.87
N ILE A 253 12.81 -9.98 -27.60
CA ILE A 253 13.84 -11.01 -27.78
C ILE A 253 14.81 -11.09 -26.59
N SER A 254 14.92 -10.03 -25.79
CA SER A 254 15.82 -9.97 -24.64
C SER A 254 15.07 -9.71 -23.34
N SER A 255 15.65 -10.21 -22.24
CA SER A 255 15.18 -9.97 -20.89
C SER A 255 15.40 -8.50 -20.49
N ILE A 256 14.52 -7.98 -19.65
CA ILE A 256 14.66 -6.66 -19.02
C ILE A 256 15.55 -6.68 -17.75
N PHE A 257 15.89 -7.85 -17.21
CA PHE A 257 16.73 -8.04 -16.02
C PHE A 257 17.95 -8.94 -16.30
N PRO A 258 18.80 -8.61 -17.29
CA PRO A 258 19.90 -9.48 -17.73
C PRO A 258 21.03 -9.67 -16.70
N ARG A 259 21.04 -8.87 -15.62
CA ARG A 259 22.01 -8.98 -14.51
C ARG A 259 21.64 -10.06 -13.49
N TYR A 260 20.42 -10.57 -13.53
CA TYR A 260 20.00 -11.65 -12.66
C TYR A 260 20.34 -12.98 -13.31
N ILE A 261 20.64 -13.98 -12.49
CA ILE A 261 20.87 -15.37 -12.93
C ILE A 261 19.66 -15.74 -13.81
N GLY A 262 19.87 -16.31 -15.01
CA GLY A 262 18.78 -16.65 -15.94
C GLY A 262 19.14 -16.51 -17.42
N VAL A 263 18.30 -17.06 -18.30
CA VAL A 263 18.45 -16.92 -19.76
C VAL A 263 17.96 -15.54 -20.17
N ASP A 264 18.81 -14.78 -20.85
CA ASP A 264 18.60 -13.38 -21.20
C ASP A 264 18.03 -13.17 -22.62
N PHE A 265 17.87 -14.24 -23.39
CA PHE A 265 17.42 -14.21 -24.79
C PHE A 265 16.36 -15.27 -25.08
N LEU A 266 15.40 -14.97 -25.96
CA LEU A 266 14.35 -15.89 -26.37
C LEU A 266 14.89 -17.00 -27.27
N GLN A 267 14.86 -18.24 -26.79
CA GLN A 267 15.23 -19.43 -27.56
C GLN A 267 13.99 -20.24 -27.95
N LEU A 268 13.49 -20.08 -29.18
CA LEU A 268 12.39 -20.90 -29.70
C LEU A 268 12.86 -22.31 -30.10
N SER A 269 12.03 -23.34 -29.97
CA SER A 269 12.33 -24.68 -30.48
C SER A 269 12.26 -24.76 -32.02
N VAL A 270 12.77 -25.86 -32.58
CA VAL A 270 12.87 -26.12 -34.02
C VAL A 270 11.52 -26.67 -34.52
N GLU A 271 11.02 -26.09 -35.61
CA GLU A 271 9.79 -26.45 -36.37
C GLU A 271 8.44 -25.91 -35.86
N GLY A 272 7.60 -25.42 -36.79
CA GLY A 272 6.16 -25.23 -36.56
C GLY A 272 5.50 -23.94 -37.06
N PHE A 273 6.23 -22.96 -37.61
CA PHE A 273 5.67 -21.65 -37.99
C PHE A 273 5.29 -21.52 -39.48
N SER A 274 4.80 -22.59 -40.11
CA SER A 274 4.44 -22.59 -41.53
C SER A 274 3.31 -21.60 -41.89
N SER A 275 2.43 -21.30 -40.93
CA SER A 275 1.28 -20.39 -41.10
C SER A 275 1.57 -18.93 -40.72
N LEU A 276 2.82 -18.60 -40.38
CA LEU A 276 3.16 -17.30 -39.78
C LEU A 276 3.03 -16.16 -40.79
N GLU A 277 2.20 -15.17 -40.48
CA GLU A 277 1.95 -14.02 -41.34
C GLU A 277 2.69 -12.79 -40.85
N LYS A 278 2.61 -12.50 -39.56
CA LYS A 278 3.16 -11.28 -38.97
C LYS A 278 4.05 -11.60 -37.78
N VAL A 279 5.24 -11.02 -37.80
CA VAL A 279 6.23 -11.11 -36.72
C VAL A 279 6.56 -9.70 -36.26
N ASN A 280 6.48 -9.45 -34.96
CA ASN A 280 6.84 -8.20 -34.33
C ASN A 280 7.86 -8.45 -33.22
N LEU A 281 9.11 -8.10 -33.47
CA LEU A 281 10.20 -8.28 -32.53
C LEU A 281 10.60 -6.94 -31.93
N SER A 282 10.87 -6.98 -30.63
CA SER A 282 11.43 -5.85 -29.90
C SER A 282 12.59 -6.29 -29.02
N LYS A 283 13.54 -5.42 -28.72
CA LYS A 283 14.61 -5.67 -27.76
C LYS A 283 14.45 -4.74 -26.54
N SER A 284 14.90 -5.18 -25.38
CA SER A 284 15.05 -4.31 -24.20
C SER A 284 16.36 -3.52 -24.32
N ASN A 285 16.34 -2.27 -23.86
CA ASN A 285 17.51 -1.39 -23.90
C ASN A 285 18.52 -1.85 -22.84
N ASP A 286 19.41 -2.78 -23.21
CA ASP A 286 20.59 -3.14 -22.44
C ASP A 286 21.85 -2.90 -23.27
N ASN A 287 22.74 -2.06 -22.73
CA ASN A 287 23.97 -1.59 -23.39
C ASN A 287 25.14 -2.58 -23.23
N ASP A 288 25.06 -3.57 -22.34
CA ASP A 288 26.24 -4.29 -21.84
C ASP A 288 26.61 -5.58 -22.61
N ARG A 289 25.83 -6.04 -23.61
CA ARG A 289 26.09 -7.32 -24.32
C ARG A 289 25.77 -7.31 -25.81
N LYS A 290 26.55 -6.61 -26.64
CA LYS A 290 26.25 -6.46 -28.08
C LYS A 290 26.56 -7.72 -28.92
N GLU A 291 27.75 -8.32 -28.77
CA GLU A 291 28.20 -9.41 -29.66
C GLU A 291 27.41 -10.73 -29.50
N LYS A 292 27.15 -11.21 -28.27
CA LYS A 292 26.43 -12.49 -28.04
C LYS A 292 24.98 -12.50 -28.54
N ASN A 293 24.39 -11.32 -28.72
CA ASN A 293 23.00 -11.19 -29.16
C ASN A 293 22.85 -11.27 -30.68
N PHE A 294 23.92 -11.01 -31.46
CA PHE A 294 23.87 -11.04 -32.92
C PHE A 294 23.59 -12.45 -33.46
N THR A 295 24.42 -13.43 -33.10
CA THR A 295 24.26 -14.82 -33.57
C THR A 295 22.90 -15.40 -33.15
N ARG A 296 22.48 -15.16 -31.89
CA ARG A 296 21.17 -15.62 -31.38
C ARG A 296 19.99 -14.99 -32.12
N LEU A 297 20.13 -13.73 -32.56
CA LEU A 297 19.13 -13.06 -33.38
C LEU A 297 19.01 -13.69 -34.77
N LEU A 298 20.15 -14.03 -35.40
CA LEU A 298 20.15 -14.72 -36.69
C LEU A 298 19.52 -16.11 -36.59
N ASP A 299 19.84 -16.87 -35.54
CA ASP A 299 19.22 -18.17 -35.27
C ASP A 299 17.71 -18.05 -35.07
N LEU A 300 17.25 -16.98 -34.43
CA LEU A 300 15.83 -16.69 -34.28
C LEU A 300 15.18 -16.34 -35.63
N PHE A 301 15.85 -15.55 -36.48
CA PHE A 301 15.35 -15.21 -37.81
C PHE A 301 15.18 -16.45 -38.70
N GLN A 302 16.12 -17.41 -38.64
CA GLN A 302 16.02 -18.68 -39.36
C GLN A 302 14.73 -19.42 -39.00
N LYS A 303 14.34 -19.42 -37.72
CA LYS A 303 13.09 -20.05 -37.23
C LYS A 303 11.83 -19.30 -37.67
N LEU A 304 11.93 -18.02 -38.00
CA LEU A 304 10.79 -17.15 -38.35
C LEU A 304 10.70 -16.86 -39.87
N SER A 305 11.46 -17.59 -40.68
CA SER A 305 11.62 -17.44 -42.14
C SER A 305 10.31 -17.35 -42.94
N CYS A 306 9.24 -17.97 -42.46
CA CYS A 306 7.93 -18.00 -43.13
C CYS A 306 7.15 -16.67 -43.06
N ALA A 307 7.59 -15.70 -42.25
CA ALA A 307 6.89 -14.44 -42.03
C ALA A 307 6.67 -13.63 -43.32
N LYS A 308 5.46 -13.08 -43.48
CA LYS A 308 5.10 -12.19 -44.60
C LYS A 308 5.25 -10.71 -44.24
N CYS A 309 5.14 -10.37 -42.96
CA CYS A 309 5.26 -9.02 -42.45
C CYS A 309 6.18 -9.04 -41.22
N LEU A 310 7.33 -8.36 -41.32
CA LEU A 310 8.31 -8.27 -40.24
C LEU A 310 8.31 -6.86 -39.65
N ILE A 311 8.08 -6.75 -38.35
CA ILE A 311 8.14 -5.50 -37.60
C ILE A 311 9.31 -5.59 -36.62
N LEU A 312 10.27 -4.69 -36.73
CA LEU A 312 11.46 -4.66 -35.86
C LEU A 312 11.55 -3.30 -35.17
N ASP A 313 11.99 -3.27 -33.92
CA ASP A 313 12.36 -2.01 -33.28
C ASP A 313 13.82 -1.61 -33.57
N MET A 314 14.16 -0.38 -33.19
CA MET A 314 15.48 0.18 -33.47
C MET A 314 16.63 -0.54 -32.76
N ASP A 315 16.37 -1.11 -31.59
CA ASP A 315 17.38 -1.83 -30.81
C ASP A 315 17.79 -3.15 -31.50
N ILE A 316 16.88 -3.78 -32.24
CA ILE A 316 17.20 -4.91 -33.13
C ILE A 316 18.06 -4.44 -34.30
N ILE A 317 17.72 -3.31 -34.94
CA ILE A 317 18.52 -2.76 -36.04
C ILE A 317 19.94 -2.44 -35.58
N GLN A 318 20.12 -1.85 -34.40
CA GLN A 318 21.44 -1.61 -33.81
C GLN A 318 22.20 -2.92 -33.54
N THR A 319 21.49 -3.99 -33.16
CA THR A 319 22.11 -5.31 -32.96
C THR A 319 22.61 -5.88 -34.29
N LEU A 320 21.83 -5.77 -35.38
CA LEU A 320 22.30 -6.17 -36.71
C LEU A 320 23.47 -5.30 -37.21
N SER A 321 23.52 -4.04 -36.78
CA SER A 321 24.56 -3.09 -37.17
C SER A 321 25.89 -3.29 -36.42
N SER A 322 25.93 -4.13 -35.37
CA SER A 322 27.15 -4.30 -34.58
C SER A 322 28.22 -5.15 -35.26
N ASP A 323 27.84 -5.98 -36.25
CA ASP A 323 28.75 -6.86 -36.98
C ASP A 323 28.32 -6.98 -38.45
N LEU A 324 28.68 -5.98 -39.25
CA LEU A 324 28.33 -5.92 -40.67
C LEU A 324 29.12 -6.95 -41.51
N ASP A 325 30.31 -7.33 -41.06
CA ASP A 325 31.16 -8.31 -41.75
C ASP A 325 30.51 -9.69 -41.70
N LEU A 326 30.04 -10.13 -40.53
CA LEU A 326 29.27 -11.38 -40.42
C LEU A 326 27.91 -11.28 -41.12
N LEU A 327 27.23 -10.13 -41.02
CA LEU A 327 25.93 -9.94 -41.68
C LEU A 327 26.04 -10.10 -43.20
N SER A 328 27.13 -9.62 -43.81
CA SER A 328 27.37 -9.75 -45.25
C SER A 328 27.60 -11.19 -45.73
N ARG A 329 27.96 -12.10 -44.82
CA ARG A 329 28.29 -13.51 -45.13
C ARG A 329 27.11 -14.46 -44.93
N VAL A 330 26.09 -14.05 -44.20
CA VAL A 330 24.92 -14.89 -43.88
C VAL A 330 23.77 -14.46 -44.77
N PRO A 331 23.06 -15.37 -45.46
CA PRO A 331 21.88 -15.01 -46.24
C PRO A 331 20.69 -14.69 -45.33
N CYS A 332 19.85 -13.75 -45.77
CA CYS A 332 18.62 -13.43 -45.05
C CYS A 332 17.57 -14.56 -45.15
N PRO A 333 17.02 -15.07 -44.04
CA PRO A 333 16.10 -16.22 -44.08
C PRO A 333 14.69 -15.91 -44.59
N PHE A 334 14.34 -14.63 -44.78
CA PHE A 334 12.98 -14.24 -45.09
C PHE A 334 12.75 -14.16 -46.60
N HIS A 335 12.15 -15.20 -47.18
CA HIS A 335 11.93 -15.29 -48.64
C HIS A 335 10.57 -14.75 -49.13
N ASN A 336 9.62 -14.56 -48.22
CA ASN A 336 8.22 -14.26 -48.56
C ASN A 336 7.72 -12.91 -47.99
N LEU A 337 8.64 -11.97 -47.70
CA LEU A 337 8.26 -10.70 -47.11
C LEU A 337 7.47 -9.85 -48.11
N LYS A 338 6.31 -9.39 -47.67
CA LYS A 338 5.49 -8.37 -48.32
C LYS A 338 5.63 -7.01 -47.64
N CYS A 339 5.98 -7.00 -46.35
CA CYS A 339 6.10 -5.80 -45.55
C CYS A 339 7.27 -5.91 -44.56
N LEU A 340 8.09 -4.88 -44.50
CA LEU A 340 9.12 -4.68 -43.48
C LEU A 340 8.85 -3.33 -42.81
N LYS A 341 8.54 -3.35 -41.52
CA LYS A 341 8.21 -2.17 -40.75
C LYS A 341 9.22 -1.95 -39.63
N ILE A 342 9.72 -0.74 -39.50
CA ILE A 342 10.62 -0.34 -38.41
C ILE A 342 9.83 0.51 -37.42
N ASN A 343 9.67 -0.01 -36.21
CA ASN A 343 8.96 0.64 -35.12
C ASN A 343 9.91 1.58 -34.35
N THR A 344 9.58 2.86 -34.34
CA THR A 344 10.35 3.92 -33.66
C THR A 344 9.70 4.39 -32.36
N SER A 345 8.61 3.76 -31.92
CA SER A 345 7.80 4.23 -30.78
C SER A 345 8.53 4.31 -29.44
N ARG A 346 9.74 3.74 -29.33
CA ARG A 346 10.59 3.78 -28.13
C ARG A 346 11.65 4.89 -28.16
N LEU A 347 11.83 5.57 -29.29
CA LEU A 347 12.73 6.71 -29.38
C LEU A 347 12.12 7.88 -28.61
N LYS A 348 12.93 8.59 -27.82
CA LYS A 348 12.48 9.82 -27.19
C LYS A 348 12.36 10.89 -28.29
N HIS A 349 11.44 11.85 -28.11
CA HIS A 349 11.22 12.93 -29.09
C HIS A 349 12.46 13.79 -29.40
N THR A 350 13.53 13.66 -28.60
CA THR A 350 14.81 14.36 -28.73
C THR A 350 15.85 13.58 -29.52
N ASP A 351 15.61 12.30 -29.81
CA ASP A 351 16.59 11.46 -30.50
C ASP A 351 16.53 11.75 -32.02
N PRO A 352 17.66 11.99 -32.70
CA PRO A 352 17.68 12.18 -34.14
C PRO A 352 17.06 10.95 -34.83
N ILE A 353 16.29 11.18 -35.90
CA ILE A 353 15.68 10.10 -36.70
C ILE A 353 16.79 9.12 -37.08
N PRO A 354 16.76 7.88 -36.58
CA PRO A 354 17.91 6.99 -36.73
C PRO A 354 18.05 6.58 -38.18
N LYS A 355 19.26 6.78 -38.72
CA LYS A 355 19.64 6.26 -40.03
C LYS A 355 19.87 4.76 -39.89
N ILE A 356 19.10 3.99 -40.64
CA ILE A 356 19.30 2.55 -40.76
C ILE A 356 20.48 2.34 -41.72
N PRO A 357 21.53 1.58 -41.34
CA PRO A 357 22.62 1.28 -42.26
C PRO A 357 22.10 0.61 -43.53
N THR A 358 22.65 1.03 -44.67
CA THR A 358 22.23 0.54 -45.99
C THR A 358 22.43 -0.98 -46.09
N GLU A 359 23.50 -1.48 -45.49
CA GLU A 359 23.88 -2.89 -45.41
C GLU A 359 22.80 -3.72 -44.71
N VAL A 360 22.30 -3.23 -43.56
CA VAL A 360 21.23 -3.90 -42.80
C VAL A 360 19.91 -3.89 -43.57
N ARG A 361 19.60 -2.77 -44.24
CA ARG A 361 18.40 -2.67 -45.09
C ARG A 361 18.48 -3.65 -46.26
N ASN A 362 19.63 -3.71 -46.93
CA ASN A 362 19.85 -4.59 -48.08
C ASN A 362 19.76 -6.06 -47.66
N TYR A 363 20.35 -6.42 -46.52
CA TYR A 363 20.23 -7.76 -45.94
C TYR A 363 18.75 -8.14 -45.70
N LEU A 364 17.98 -7.31 -44.98
CA LEU A 364 16.59 -7.64 -44.65
C LEU A 364 15.66 -7.75 -45.87
N LEU A 365 16.02 -7.11 -46.99
CA LEU A 365 15.25 -7.12 -48.24
C LEU A 365 15.88 -7.98 -49.35
N GLU A 366 16.99 -8.68 -49.06
CA GLU A 366 17.80 -9.44 -50.03
C GLU A 366 16.93 -10.38 -50.88
N ASN A 367 16.09 -11.18 -50.22
CA ASN A 367 15.23 -12.18 -50.86
C ASN A 367 13.81 -11.66 -51.15
N SER A 368 13.50 -10.40 -50.86
CA SER A 368 12.16 -9.81 -51.06
C SER A 368 12.26 -8.31 -51.39
N PRO A 369 12.91 -7.92 -52.51
CA PRO A 369 13.18 -6.53 -52.83
C PRO A 369 11.91 -5.69 -53.08
N SER A 370 10.80 -6.34 -53.43
CA SER A 370 9.49 -5.71 -53.63
C SER A 370 8.68 -5.50 -52.35
N ALA A 371 9.20 -5.92 -51.19
CA ALA A 371 8.50 -5.74 -49.92
C ALA A 371 8.33 -4.25 -49.59
N THR A 372 7.15 -3.88 -49.08
CA THR A 372 6.89 -2.51 -48.66
C THR A 372 7.71 -2.19 -47.43
N PHE A 373 8.59 -1.20 -47.53
CA PHE A 373 9.43 -0.74 -46.42
C PHE A 373 8.81 0.49 -45.74
N ILE A 374 8.45 0.35 -44.47
CA ILE A 374 7.79 1.39 -43.69
C ILE A 374 8.65 1.71 -42.46
N ILE A 375 8.97 2.98 -42.24
CA ILE A 375 9.50 3.44 -40.96
C ILE A 375 8.36 4.20 -40.30
N ASP A 376 7.98 3.84 -39.07
CA ASP A 376 7.06 4.66 -38.29
C ASP A 376 7.72 6.04 -38.10
N SER A 377 7.32 7.02 -38.89
CA SER A 377 7.62 8.41 -38.60
C SER A 377 6.72 8.82 -37.46
N THR A 378 7.29 9.33 -36.37
CA THR A 378 6.55 10.16 -35.43
C THR A 378 6.01 11.33 -36.24
N GLN A 379 4.77 11.22 -36.73
CA GLN A 379 4.21 12.27 -37.58
C GLN A 379 4.25 13.59 -36.82
N VAL A 380 5.10 14.46 -37.36
CA VAL A 380 5.10 15.90 -37.21
C VAL A 380 3.72 16.38 -37.58
N SER A 381 2.94 16.83 -36.59
CA SER A 381 1.93 17.84 -36.87
C SER A 381 2.68 19.09 -37.32
N HIS A 382 2.46 19.49 -38.57
CA HIS A 382 3.07 20.69 -39.14
C HIS A 382 2.82 21.91 -38.26
N LYS A 383 3.87 22.45 -37.63
CA LYS A 383 3.94 23.88 -37.30
C LYS A 383 5.29 24.46 -37.69
N ARG A 384 5.20 25.54 -38.47
CA ARG A 384 6.21 26.43 -39.08
C ARG A 384 7.38 26.84 -38.17
N PRO A 385 8.51 27.32 -38.76
CA PRO A 385 9.81 27.38 -38.10
C PRO A 385 9.82 28.39 -36.95
N ARG A 386 10.35 27.97 -35.80
CA ARG A 386 10.37 28.77 -34.57
C ARG A 386 11.73 28.65 -33.90
N GLN A 387 12.65 29.52 -34.30
CA GLN A 387 13.85 29.85 -33.54
C GLN A 387 13.54 30.80 -32.35
N GLN A 388 12.25 31.00 -32.03
CA GLN A 388 11.77 31.87 -30.95
C GLN A 388 10.94 31.12 -29.89
N VAL A 389 10.80 29.78 -29.98
CA VAL A 389 9.95 28.98 -29.07
C VAL A 389 10.73 28.02 -28.15
N HIS A 390 12.03 27.83 -28.39
CA HIS A 390 12.84 27.00 -27.51
C HIS A 390 12.97 27.62 -26.11
N ASP A 391 13.19 28.94 -26.04
CA ASP A 391 13.37 29.65 -24.76
C ASP A 391 12.07 29.73 -23.95
N ASN A 392 10.92 29.90 -24.61
CA ASN A 392 9.61 29.96 -23.93
C ASN A 392 9.16 28.57 -23.39
N THR A 393 9.76 27.47 -23.86
CA THR A 393 9.41 26.11 -23.41
C THR A 393 10.17 25.71 -22.14
N ILE A 394 11.44 26.14 -22.01
CA ILE A 394 12.26 25.88 -20.83
C ILE A 394 11.76 26.72 -19.65
N THR A 395 11.48 28.01 -19.86
CA THR A 395 10.91 28.89 -18.82
C THR A 395 9.58 28.37 -18.28
N LYS A 396 8.70 27.85 -19.15
CA LYS A 396 7.44 27.18 -18.73
C LYS A 396 7.66 25.88 -17.96
N LYS A 397 8.69 25.09 -18.30
CA LYS A 397 9.06 23.88 -17.54
C LYS A 397 9.61 24.22 -16.16
N VAL A 398 10.44 25.27 -16.05
CA VAL A 398 10.94 25.77 -14.76
C VAL A 398 9.80 26.29 -13.89
N ALA A 399 8.87 27.07 -14.46
CA ALA A 399 7.68 27.55 -13.75
C ALA A 399 6.82 26.39 -13.20
N ARG A 400 6.55 25.37 -14.01
CA ARG A 400 5.79 24.17 -13.58
C ARG A 400 6.51 23.34 -12.52
N LEU A 401 7.83 23.25 -12.58
CA LEU A 401 8.59 22.54 -11.54
C LEU A 401 8.66 23.36 -10.25
N ASN A 402 8.74 24.69 -10.33
CA ASN A 402 8.64 25.56 -9.15
C ASN A 402 7.26 25.49 -8.49
N GLU A 403 6.18 25.47 -9.27
CA GLU A 403 4.82 25.22 -8.78
C GLU A 403 4.72 23.84 -8.10
N LYS A 404 5.36 22.82 -8.68
CA LYS A 404 5.45 21.48 -8.07
C LYS A 404 6.23 21.49 -6.75
N VAL A 405 7.31 22.27 -6.63
CA VAL A 405 8.07 22.44 -5.37
C VAL A 405 7.21 23.14 -4.32
N GLN A 406 6.50 24.21 -4.68
CA GLN A 406 5.59 24.91 -3.76
C GLN A 406 4.49 24.00 -3.22
N ASN A 407 3.88 23.18 -4.09
CA ASN A 407 2.88 22.20 -3.68
C ASN A 407 3.47 21.11 -2.77
N GLN A 408 4.72 20.68 -3.00
CA GLN A 408 5.40 19.72 -2.13
C GLN A 408 5.73 20.32 -0.76
N ASP A 409 6.14 21.59 -0.70
CA ASP A 409 6.41 22.29 0.56
C ASP A 409 5.13 22.48 1.38
N GLU A 410 3.97 22.69 0.74
CA GLU A 410 2.67 22.75 1.42
C GLU A 410 2.27 21.40 2.03
N VAL A 411 2.44 20.30 1.30
CA VAL A 411 2.20 18.94 1.81
C VAL A 411 3.13 18.61 2.99
N ILE A 412 4.40 19.03 2.92
CA ILE A 412 5.35 18.84 4.03
C ILE A 412 4.88 19.59 5.28
N ARG A 413 4.46 20.85 5.16
CA ARG A 413 3.95 21.65 6.30
C ARG A 413 2.69 21.02 6.91
N ASP A 414 1.74 20.56 6.09
CA ASP A 414 0.52 19.90 6.57
C ASP A 414 0.83 18.61 7.35
N ASN A 415 1.76 17.80 6.84
CA ASN A 415 2.21 16.58 7.51
C ASN A 415 2.96 16.88 8.83
N GLU A 416 3.80 17.91 8.86
CA GLU A 416 4.46 18.37 10.09
C GLU A 416 3.44 18.82 11.15
N GLY A 417 2.39 19.53 10.74
CA GLY A 417 1.27 19.91 11.62
C GLY A 417 0.53 18.71 12.22
N LYS A 418 0.19 17.72 11.39
CA LYS A 418 -0.50 16.49 11.85
C LYS A 418 0.36 15.68 12.83
N ILE A 419 1.66 15.55 12.57
CA ILE A 419 2.57 14.85 13.48
C ILE A 419 2.65 15.58 14.83
N GLN A 420 2.70 16.91 14.82
CA GLN A 420 2.72 17.70 16.05
C GLN A 420 1.44 17.51 16.87
N GLU A 421 0.28 17.50 16.22
CA GLU A 421 -1.01 17.24 16.88
C GLU A 421 -1.08 15.83 17.50
N LEU A 422 -0.60 14.82 16.77
CA LEU A 422 -0.56 13.43 17.27
C LEU A 422 0.42 13.28 18.45
N LYS A 423 1.57 13.95 18.40
CA LYS A 423 2.55 13.96 19.51
C LYS A 423 1.98 14.60 20.77
N GLU A 424 1.20 15.68 20.62
CA GLU A 424 0.58 16.31 21.77
C GLU A 424 -0.52 15.43 22.38
N LYS A 425 -1.31 14.74 21.55
CA LYS A 425 -2.28 13.72 22.00
C LYS A 425 -1.59 12.56 22.73
N LEU A 426 -0.41 12.12 22.27
CA LEU A 426 0.35 11.05 22.90
C LEU A 426 0.80 11.43 24.32
N LYS A 427 1.36 12.63 24.49
CA LYS A 427 1.78 13.14 25.82
C LYS A 427 0.64 13.17 26.83
N VAL A 428 -0.57 13.56 26.40
CA VAL A 428 -1.75 13.60 27.28
C VAL A 428 -2.10 12.18 27.77
N ILE A 429 -2.13 11.20 26.88
CA ILE A 429 -2.45 9.80 27.23
C ILE A 429 -1.36 9.18 28.12
N GLU A 430 -0.08 9.50 27.87
CA GLU A 430 1.03 9.06 28.72
C GLU A 430 0.93 9.63 30.13
N ALA A 431 0.59 10.91 30.27
CA ALA A 431 0.37 11.55 31.56
C ALA A 431 -0.83 10.94 32.31
N GLU A 432 -1.94 10.68 31.61
CA GLU A 432 -3.12 10.02 32.17
C GLU A 432 -2.81 8.59 32.63
N LYS A 433 -2.02 7.83 31.86
CA LYS A 433 -1.57 6.49 32.23
C LYS A 433 -0.72 6.52 33.50
N LEU A 434 0.25 7.43 33.58
CA LEU A 434 1.12 7.57 34.75
C LEU A 434 0.31 7.95 36.01
N GLN A 435 -0.69 8.83 35.86
CA GLN A 435 -1.59 9.20 36.95
C GLN A 435 -2.44 8.00 37.42
N HIS A 436 -2.94 7.18 36.48
CA HIS A 436 -3.68 5.97 36.82
C HIS A 436 -2.81 4.94 37.56
N GLU A 437 -1.58 4.71 37.09
CA GLU A 437 -0.62 3.79 37.73
C GLU A 437 -0.24 4.23 39.15
N ASN A 438 -0.07 5.54 39.36
CA ASN A 438 0.17 6.12 40.69
C ASN A 438 -1.02 5.87 41.63
N LEU A 439 -2.24 6.24 41.20
CA LEU A 439 -3.45 6.10 42.01
C LEU A 439 -3.72 4.63 42.37
N MET A 440 -3.51 3.71 41.43
CA MET A 440 -3.70 2.27 41.66
C MET A 440 -2.73 1.71 42.69
N SER A 441 -1.46 2.11 42.59
CA SER A 441 -0.42 1.69 43.52
C SER A 441 -0.70 2.24 44.92
N HIS A 442 -1.14 3.50 45.02
CA HIS A 442 -1.53 4.13 46.28
C HIS A 442 -2.71 3.40 46.96
N ILE A 443 -3.78 3.10 46.24
CA ILE A 443 -4.94 2.35 46.76
C ILE A 443 -4.54 0.96 47.27
N VAL A 444 -3.71 0.23 46.53
CA VAL A 444 -3.26 -1.11 46.90
C VAL A 444 -2.41 -1.08 48.16
N ILE A 445 -1.46 -0.15 48.24
CA ILE A 445 -0.58 -0.02 49.41
C ILE A 445 -1.37 0.46 50.62
N GLN A 446 -2.25 1.46 50.48
CA GLN A 446 -3.04 1.96 51.60
C GLN A 446 -3.96 0.89 52.20
N GLY A 447 -4.65 0.09 51.36
CA GLY A 447 -5.45 -1.03 51.87
C GLY A 447 -4.63 -2.14 52.55
N LYS A 448 -3.34 -2.26 52.22
CA LYS A 448 -2.41 -3.17 52.90
C LYS A 448 -1.91 -2.57 54.22
N MET A 449 -1.70 -1.25 54.28
CA MET A 449 -1.36 -0.52 55.50
C MET A 449 -2.49 -0.57 56.53
N GLU A 450 -3.75 -0.34 56.12
CA GLU A 450 -4.93 -0.50 57.01
C GLU A 450 -5.04 -1.91 57.58
N LYS A 451 -4.70 -2.93 56.77
CA LYS A 451 -4.65 -4.32 57.23
C LYS A 451 -3.52 -4.56 58.24
N LEU A 452 -2.37 -3.91 58.08
CA LEU A 452 -1.30 -3.94 59.06
C LEU A 452 -1.76 -3.30 60.35
N GLU A 453 -2.29 -2.07 60.31
CA GLU A 453 -2.82 -1.34 61.48
C GLU A 453 -3.83 -2.18 62.28
N GLY A 454 -4.80 -2.81 61.61
CA GLY A 454 -5.78 -3.68 62.27
C GLY A 454 -5.17 -4.92 62.95
N GLN A 455 -4.03 -5.45 62.48
CA GLN A 455 -3.31 -6.52 63.18
C GLN A 455 -2.66 -6.01 64.48
N ILE A 456 -2.21 -4.76 64.49
CA ILE A 456 -1.56 -4.12 65.65
C ILE A 456 -2.60 -3.80 66.73
N GLU A 457 -3.70 -3.17 66.32
CA GLU A 457 -4.78 -2.75 67.23
C GLU A 457 -5.53 -3.93 67.85
N SER A 458 -5.42 -5.13 67.28
CA SER A 458 -5.98 -6.36 67.84
C SER A 458 -5.30 -6.84 69.13
N GLY A 459 -4.14 -6.27 69.49
CA GLY A 459 -3.41 -6.57 70.73
C GLY A 459 -2.65 -7.92 70.74
N ASN A 460 -2.83 -8.76 69.72
CA ASN A 460 -2.07 -10.01 69.53
C ASN A 460 -1.68 -10.19 68.05
N PRO A 461 -0.66 -9.46 67.57
CA PRO A 461 -0.35 -9.41 66.15
C PRO A 461 0.14 -10.76 65.60
N ASN A 462 -0.41 -11.19 64.46
CA ASN A 462 0.08 -12.37 63.75
C ASN A 462 1.31 -12.03 62.91
N TYR A 463 2.47 -12.47 63.38
CA TYR A 463 3.78 -12.16 62.78
C TYR A 463 3.93 -12.61 61.31
N GLU A 464 3.38 -13.77 60.93
CA GLU A 464 3.44 -14.24 59.54
C GLU A 464 2.59 -13.37 58.60
N VAL A 465 1.45 -12.88 59.09
CA VAL A 465 0.58 -11.99 58.31
C VAL A 465 1.27 -10.65 58.07
N ILE A 466 1.94 -10.09 59.09
CA ILE A 466 2.67 -8.83 58.97
C ILE A 466 3.84 -8.96 57.98
N ARG A 467 4.63 -10.03 58.09
CA ARG A 467 5.73 -10.33 57.19
C ARG A 467 5.28 -10.48 55.74
N LEU A 468 4.17 -11.18 55.50
CA LEU A 468 3.60 -11.35 54.16
C LEU A 468 3.06 -10.03 53.59
N VAL A 469 2.37 -9.22 54.40
CA VAL A 469 1.82 -7.94 53.94
C VAL A 469 2.93 -6.93 53.65
N GLY A 470 3.99 -6.87 54.45
CA GLY A 470 5.15 -6.02 54.18
C GLY A 470 5.90 -6.43 52.91
N ARG A 471 6.07 -7.74 52.66
CA ARG A 471 6.63 -8.25 51.40
C ARG A 471 5.77 -7.86 50.19
N ASP A 472 4.44 -7.96 50.31
CA ASP A 472 3.52 -7.56 49.25
C ASP A 472 3.64 -6.07 48.92
N ILE A 473 3.75 -5.19 49.94
CA ILE A 473 3.92 -3.74 49.73
C ILE A 473 5.23 -3.46 48.99
N LYS A 474 6.34 -4.05 49.45
CA LYS A 474 7.65 -3.89 48.81
C LYS A 474 7.62 -4.37 47.36
N SER A 475 6.97 -5.52 47.09
CA SER A 475 6.80 -6.04 45.74
C SER A 475 6.01 -5.11 44.83
N VAL A 476 5.04 -4.35 45.34
CA VAL A 476 4.29 -3.36 44.55
C VAL A 476 5.17 -2.14 44.24
N ILE A 477 5.93 -1.66 45.24
CA ILE A 477 6.85 -0.52 45.07
C ILE A 477 7.96 -0.83 44.06
N ASP A 478 8.53 -2.04 44.11
CA ASP A 478 9.60 -2.47 43.20
C ASP A 478 9.14 -2.62 41.74
N LEU A 479 7.82 -2.73 41.49
CA LEU A 479 7.24 -2.83 40.15
C LEU A 479 6.90 -1.46 39.53
N LEU A 480 7.10 -0.36 40.26
CA LEU A 480 6.79 0.98 39.78
C LEU A 480 7.93 1.59 38.94
N PRO A 481 7.60 2.46 37.98
CA PRO A 481 8.59 3.33 37.34
C PRO A 481 9.32 4.18 38.39
N GLU A 482 10.61 4.43 38.18
CA GLU A 482 11.50 5.13 39.13
C GLU A 482 10.94 6.48 39.61
N SER A 483 10.28 7.23 38.72
CA SER A 483 9.65 8.52 39.03
C SER A 483 8.51 8.41 40.06
N LEU A 484 7.77 7.31 40.06
CA LEU A 484 6.68 7.05 41.01
C LEU A 484 7.19 6.35 42.26
N LYS A 485 8.20 5.49 42.12
CA LYS A 485 8.83 4.76 43.21
C LYS A 485 9.33 5.70 44.30
N VAL A 486 10.09 6.74 43.94
CA VAL A 486 10.64 7.72 44.90
C VAL A 486 9.54 8.47 45.66
N ALA A 487 8.47 8.90 44.97
CA ALA A 487 7.37 9.62 45.58
C ALA A 487 6.60 8.74 46.57
N MET A 488 6.33 7.48 46.19
CA MET A 488 5.61 6.53 47.02
C MET A 488 6.45 6.05 48.22
N GLU A 489 7.73 5.76 48.02
CA GLU A 489 8.65 5.43 49.13
C GLU A 489 8.69 6.54 50.17
N ALA A 490 8.75 7.81 49.75
CA ALA A 490 8.75 8.94 50.67
C ALA A 490 7.43 9.07 51.46
N GLU A 491 6.28 8.92 50.78
CA GLU A 491 4.96 9.02 51.41
C GLU A 491 4.72 7.90 52.44
N PHE A 492 5.10 6.67 52.11
CA PHE A 492 4.85 5.50 52.97
C PHE A 492 5.92 5.30 54.04
N SER A 493 7.13 5.83 53.89
CA SER A 493 8.16 5.75 54.94
C SER A 493 7.74 6.47 56.22
N CYS A 494 6.95 7.55 56.12
CA CYS A 494 6.45 8.26 57.30
C CYS A 494 5.38 7.45 58.05
N GLN A 495 4.44 6.86 57.32
CA GLN A 495 3.38 6.01 57.89
C GLN A 495 3.97 4.74 58.52
N TYR A 496 4.99 4.15 57.89
CA TYR A 496 5.69 2.98 58.42
C TYR A 496 6.40 3.26 59.76
N GLU A 497 7.05 4.42 59.92
CA GLU A 497 7.72 4.81 61.17
C GLU A 497 6.73 5.09 62.31
N GLU A 498 5.56 5.67 62.00
CA GLU A 498 4.48 5.84 62.97
C GLU A 498 3.92 4.48 63.40
N LEU A 499 3.70 3.57 62.45
CA LEU A 499 3.23 2.21 62.68
C LEU A 499 4.21 1.43 63.57
N LYS A 500 5.51 1.52 63.27
CA LYS A 500 6.62 0.94 64.05
C LYS A 500 6.62 1.44 65.49
N SER A 501 6.42 2.75 65.69
CA SER A 501 6.37 3.36 67.02
C SER A 501 5.22 2.82 67.88
N ARG A 502 4.04 2.58 67.27
CA ARG A 502 2.89 1.96 67.95
C ARG A 502 3.12 0.46 68.24
N PHE A 503 3.89 -0.22 67.40
CA PHE A 503 4.23 -1.63 67.55
C PHE A 503 5.18 -1.89 68.74
N HIS A 504 6.12 -0.97 68.99
CA HIS A 504 7.02 -1.03 70.15
C HIS A 504 6.28 -0.97 71.50
N ALA A 505 5.05 -0.46 71.54
CA ALA A 505 4.24 -0.47 72.76
C ALA A 505 3.62 -1.85 73.08
N HIS A 506 3.60 -2.77 72.11
CA HIS A 506 2.88 -4.06 72.21
C HIS A 506 3.77 -5.31 72.01
N VAL A 507 5.03 -5.15 71.57
CA VAL A 507 5.95 -6.25 71.21
C VAL A 507 7.34 -6.00 71.79
N ASN A 508 8.05 -7.04 72.24
CA ASN A 508 9.40 -6.90 72.82
C ASN A 508 10.47 -6.54 71.75
N ALA A 509 11.57 -5.92 72.19
CA ALA A 509 12.64 -5.44 71.31
C ALA A 509 13.34 -6.55 70.48
N THR A 510 13.38 -7.78 70.99
CA THR A 510 14.03 -8.94 70.35
C THR A 510 13.18 -9.52 69.21
N GLN A 511 11.85 -9.51 69.36
CA GLN A 511 10.91 -9.92 68.31
C GLN A 511 10.88 -8.89 67.18
N TRP A 512 10.98 -7.59 67.50
CA TRP A 512 11.08 -6.52 66.51
C TRP A 512 12.35 -6.63 65.65
N ALA A 513 13.51 -6.86 66.26
CA ALA A 513 14.78 -6.98 65.53
C ALA A 513 14.76 -8.10 64.47
N LYS A 514 13.97 -9.16 64.67
CA LYS A 514 13.79 -10.25 63.70
C LYS A 514 12.89 -9.86 62.53
N ILE A 515 11.84 -9.05 62.79
CA ILE A 515 10.91 -8.52 61.78
C ILE A 515 11.62 -7.50 60.88
N GLU A 516 12.41 -6.60 61.46
CA GLU A 516 13.18 -5.58 60.72
C GLU A 516 14.20 -6.23 59.77
N ASN A 517 14.80 -7.35 60.19
CA ASN A 517 15.71 -8.14 59.37
C ASN A 517 15.02 -8.89 58.22
N GLU A 518 13.74 -9.27 58.37
CA GLU A 518 12.95 -9.99 57.35
C GLU A 518 12.14 -9.08 56.40
N LEU A 519 11.73 -7.88 56.86
CA LEU A 519 11.12 -6.85 56.01
C LEU A 519 12.17 -6.18 55.10
N GLY A 520 13.44 -6.20 55.52
CA GLY A 520 14.54 -5.46 54.90
C GLY A 520 14.37 -3.97 55.18
N ASN A 521 15.45 -3.29 55.58
CA ASN A 521 15.42 -1.85 55.76
C ASN A 521 14.77 -1.17 54.54
N LEU A 522 13.60 -0.58 54.69
CA LEU A 522 13.02 0.40 53.73
C LEU A 522 13.87 1.69 53.65
N ARG A 523 15.12 1.63 54.12
CA ARG A 523 16.03 2.75 54.32
C ARG A 523 17.33 2.63 53.53
N ASP A 524 17.62 1.48 52.92
CA ASP A 524 18.86 1.29 52.14
C ASP A 524 18.64 1.70 50.68
N ASN A 525 18.52 3.01 50.46
CA ASN A 525 19.13 3.62 49.29
C ASN A 525 20.39 4.35 49.77
N ASP A 526 21.50 3.74 49.38
CA ASP A 526 22.86 4.22 49.56
C ASP A 526 23.00 5.74 49.34
N ARG A 527 23.44 6.42 50.40
CA ARG A 527 24.00 7.78 50.36
C ARG A 527 25.37 7.83 49.66
N THR A 528 25.68 6.88 48.77
CA THR A 528 27.00 6.70 48.15
C THR A 528 26.94 6.77 46.61
N SER A 529 26.24 7.75 46.04
CA SER A 529 26.48 8.19 44.65
C SER A 529 26.28 9.70 44.39
N LEU A 530 26.30 10.54 45.43
CA LEU A 530 26.53 11.98 45.28
C LEU A 530 28.04 12.24 45.22
N ASN A 531 28.66 11.89 44.09
CA ASN A 531 29.86 12.54 43.61
C ASN A 531 29.91 12.37 42.09
N ASN A 532 29.93 13.50 41.39
CA ASN A 532 29.98 13.70 39.93
C ASN A 532 28.65 13.61 39.18
N THR A 533 27.94 14.72 39.08
CA THR A 533 27.94 15.54 37.85
C THR A 533 27.16 16.84 38.06
N HIS A 534 27.79 17.92 37.63
CA HIS A 534 27.31 19.29 37.70
C HIS A 534 26.37 19.51 36.51
N VAL A 535 25.06 19.61 36.74
CA VAL A 535 24.12 20.20 35.77
C VAL A 535 23.13 21.05 36.54
N GLN A 536 23.20 22.36 36.30
CA GLN A 536 22.21 23.35 36.74
C GLN A 536 20.85 23.02 36.12
N SER A 537 19.82 22.97 36.96
CA SER A 537 18.45 23.27 36.54
C SER A 537 17.73 24.00 37.66
N ASP A 538 17.57 25.30 37.48
CA ASP A 538 16.70 26.17 38.26
C ASP A 538 15.25 25.66 38.21
N VAL A 539 14.72 25.21 39.34
CA VAL A 539 13.28 25.22 39.61
C VAL A 539 13.07 25.63 41.06
N SER A 540 12.37 26.73 41.25
CA SER A 540 12.10 27.37 42.53
C SER A 540 11.33 26.46 43.49
N VAL A 541 11.84 26.35 44.72
CA VAL A 541 11.17 25.74 45.87
C VAL A 541 9.96 26.60 46.23
N ALA A 542 8.75 26.15 45.88
CA ALA A 542 7.54 26.61 46.53
C ALA A 542 7.32 25.74 47.78
N GLU A 543 7.31 26.37 48.94
CA GLU A 543 7.17 25.76 50.26
C GLU A 543 5.91 24.88 50.36
N LEU A 544 6.07 23.61 50.73
CA LEU A 544 4.98 22.74 51.16
C LEU A 544 4.46 23.19 52.54
N PRO A 545 3.13 23.29 52.75
CA PRO A 545 2.57 23.71 54.03
C PRO A 545 2.74 22.61 55.08
N ARG A 546 3.24 23.00 56.27
CA ARG A 546 3.28 22.14 57.47
C ARG A 546 1.89 21.55 57.74
N ALA A 547 1.76 20.24 57.68
CA ALA A 547 0.53 19.53 58.01
C ALA A 547 0.14 19.76 59.49
N ARG A 548 -1.04 20.36 59.71
CA ARG A 548 -1.75 20.31 61.00
C ARG A 548 -2.90 19.32 60.87
N GLY A 549 -2.84 18.22 61.63
CA GLY A 549 -3.98 17.43 62.12
C GLY A 549 -4.83 16.65 61.10
N PRO A 550 -5.59 15.63 61.57
CA PRO A 550 -6.31 14.67 60.73
C PRO A 550 -7.64 15.27 60.25
N SER A 551 -7.58 16.12 59.22
CA SER A 551 -8.76 16.51 58.43
C SER A 551 -8.46 16.79 56.95
N SER A 552 -7.20 16.60 56.51
CA SER A 552 -6.78 16.91 55.13
C SER A 552 -7.15 15.84 54.10
N THR A 553 -7.28 14.57 54.49
CA THR A 553 -7.53 13.44 53.58
C THR A 553 -8.86 13.53 52.82
N ASN A 554 -9.93 14.04 53.46
CA ASN A 554 -11.20 14.27 52.78
C ASN A 554 -11.13 15.44 51.78
N ASN A 555 -10.30 16.44 52.04
CA ASN A 555 -10.15 17.60 51.16
C ASN A 555 -9.28 17.30 49.93
N GLU A 556 -8.27 16.43 50.06
CA GLU A 556 -7.45 15.91 48.94
C GLU A 556 -8.32 15.11 47.95
N MET A 557 -9.17 14.21 48.48
CA MET A 557 -10.08 13.36 47.70
C MET A 557 -11.19 14.14 46.98
N ILE A 558 -11.66 15.25 47.55
CA ILE A 558 -12.63 16.16 46.91
C ILE A 558 -11.96 16.96 45.78
N ARG A 559 -10.72 17.44 45.97
CA ARG A 559 -9.97 18.14 44.92
C ARG A 559 -9.68 17.25 43.70
N LEU A 560 -9.40 15.97 43.93
CA LEU A 560 -9.19 14.98 42.85
C LEU A 560 -10.48 14.67 42.06
N ARG A 561 -11.65 14.82 42.69
CA ARG A 561 -12.97 14.66 42.05
C ARG A 561 -13.28 15.79 41.07
N GLU A 562 -12.90 17.02 41.41
CA GLU A 562 -13.13 18.21 40.57
C GLU A 562 -12.17 18.25 39.36
N ALA A 563 -10.92 17.78 39.53
CA ALA A 563 -9.96 17.64 38.43
C ALA A 563 -10.39 16.61 37.36
N SER A 564 -11.18 15.59 37.75
CA SER A 564 -11.68 14.56 36.83
C SER A 564 -12.87 15.00 35.97
N THR A 565 -13.55 16.11 36.31
CA THR A 565 -14.72 16.60 35.58
C THR A 565 -14.41 17.53 34.40
N SER A 566 -13.18 18.02 34.27
CA SER A 566 -12.81 19.04 33.27
C SER A 566 -12.20 18.48 31.97
N SER A 567 -11.68 17.25 31.97
CA SER A 567 -11.11 16.60 30.77
C SER A 567 -12.02 15.45 30.33
N GLY A 568 -12.82 15.66 29.28
CA GLY A 568 -13.87 14.76 28.80
C GLY A 568 -13.42 13.40 28.22
N THR A 569 -12.25 12.90 28.58
CA THR A 569 -11.68 11.66 28.01
C THR A 569 -11.71 10.48 28.99
N ILE A 570 -11.91 10.72 30.29
CA ILE A 570 -11.90 9.66 31.30
C ILE A 570 -13.33 9.33 31.75
N LEU A 571 -13.90 8.26 31.20
CA LEU A 571 -14.96 7.52 31.89
C LEU A 571 -14.33 6.83 33.11
N PHE A 572 -14.07 7.57 34.17
CA PHE A 572 -14.00 6.97 35.49
C PHE A 572 -15.38 6.36 35.72
N ASP A 573 -15.43 5.05 35.97
CA ASP A 573 -16.67 4.37 36.30
C ASP A 573 -17.19 5.02 37.60
N ARG A 574 -18.16 5.94 37.46
CA ARG A 574 -18.73 6.74 38.57
C ARG A 574 -19.14 5.87 39.74
N GLU A 575 -19.48 4.62 39.45
CA GLU A 575 -19.86 3.57 40.40
C GLU A 575 -18.71 3.19 41.35
N ILE A 576 -17.47 3.08 40.86
CA ILE A 576 -16.31 2.62 41.65
C ILE A 576 -15.84 3.72 42.60
N LEU A 577 -15.73 4.96 42.12
CA LEU A 577 -15.41 6.13 42.96
C LEU A 577 -16.53 6.38 43.99
N ALA A 578 -17.80 6.22 43.61
CA ALA A 578 -18.92 6.36 44.55
C ALA A 578 -18.94 5.27 45.64
N GLN A 579 -18.49 4.05 45.32
CA GLN A 579 -18.42 2.93 46.28
C GLN A 579 -17.19 2.98 47.20
N VAL A 580 -16.09 3.61 46.78
CA VAL A 580 -14.93 3.87 47.65
C VAL A 580 -15.19 5.07 48.57
N ILE A 581 -15.86 6.13 48.06
CA ILE A 581 -16.19 7.33 48.85
C ILE A 581 -17.30 7.05 49.88
N LYS A 582 -18.25 6.16 49.60
CA LYS A 582 -19.27 5.73 50.57
C LYS A 582 -18.71 4.63 51.47
N GLY A 583 -17.88 5.02 52.44
CA GLY A 583 -17.63 4.16 53.59
C GLY A 583 -18.94 3.81 54.29
N LYS A 584 -19.44 2.57 54.09
CA LYS A 584 -20.43 1.93 54.97
C LYS A 584 -20.48 0.40 54.76
N GLN A 585 -19.89 -0.27 55.75
CA GLN A 585 -20.26 -1.53 56.40
C GLN A 585 -20.88 -2.69 55.59
N HIS A 586 -20.17 -3.82 55.69
CA HIS A 586 -20.64 -5.22 55.64
C HIS A 586 -21.30 -5.72 54.35
N GLY A 587 -20.60 -6.63 53.65
CA GLY A 587 -21.21 -7.54 52.69
C GLY A 587 -20.49 -7.57 51.33
N HIS A 588 -19.81 -8.68 51.08
CA HIS A 588 -19.31 -9.19 49.80
C HIS A 588 -19.53 -8.35 48.52
N ILE A 589 -18.48 -7.64 48.10
CA ILE A 589 -18.11 -7.56 46.68
C ILE A 589 -16.81 -8.34 46.56
N SER A 590 -16.83 -9.46 45.84
CA SER A 590 -15.67 -10.35 45.73
C SER A 590 -14.46 -9.58 45.18
N SER A 591 -13.27 -9.86 45.74
CA SER A 591 -11.99 -9.31 45.29
C SER A 591 -11.70 -9.57 43.80
N VAL A 592 -12.47 -10.46 43.17
CA VAL A 592 -12.44 -10.83 41.76
C VAL A 592 -13.11 -9.75 40.88
N GLY A 593 -14.21 -9.14 41.32
CA GLY A 593 -14.92 -8.09 40.57
C GLY A 593 -14.12 -6.80 40.43
N LYS A 594 -13.39 -6.40 41.48
CA LYS A 594 -12.47 -5.26 41.46
C LYS A 594 -11.23 -5.52 40.60
N LYS A 595 -10.71 -6.74 40.51
CA LYS A 595 -9.58 -7.03 39.59
C LYS A 595 -10.00 -7.01 38.12
N SER A 596 -11.24 -7.41 37.81
CA SER A 596 -11.76 -7.56 36.44
C SER A 596 -12.05 -6.23 35.73
N ILE A 597 -12.55 -5.22 36.43
CA ILE A 597 -12.93 -3.94 35.80
C ILE A 597 -11.69 -3.07 35.56
N PHE A 598 -10.73 -3.13 36.48
CA PHE A 598 -9.47 -2.39 36.38
C PHE A 598 -8.54 -2.97 35.32
N SER A 599 -8.45 -4.30 35.17
CA SER A 599 -7.69 -4.92 34.09
C SER A 599 -8.26 -4.56 32.71
N ALA A 600 -9.59 -4.43 32.59
CA ALA A 600 -10.24 -4.02 31.35
C ALA A 600 -9.98 -2.55 30.99
N SER A 601 -9.93 -1.65 31.98
CA SER A 601 -9.58 -0.23 31.77
C SER A 601 -8.11 -0.08 31.36
N GLN A 602 -7.20 -0.75 32.06
CA GLN A 602 -5.76 -0.73 31.76
C GLN A 602 -5.47 -1.31 30.37
N ALA A 603 -6.15 -2.41 29.99
CA ALA A 603 -6.01 -3.00 28.65
C ALA A 603 -6.52 -2.05 27.54
N ARG A 604 -7.60 -1.30 27.78
CA ARG A 604 -8.12 -0.29 26.81
C ARG A 604 -7.17 0.89 26.65
N GLN A 605 -6.56 1.37 27.74
CA GLN A 605 -5.57 2.45 27.70
C GLN A 605 -4.29 2.00 26.97
N GLN A 606 -3.76 0.80 27.27
CA GLN A 606 -2.59 0.25 26.57
C GLN A 606 -2.86 0.03 25.07
N SER A 607 -4.04 -0.46 24.71
CA SER A 607 -4.43 -0.60 23.30
C SER A 607 -4.53 0.73 22.57
N SER A 608 -5.00 1.79 23.25
CA SER A 608 -5.15 3.13 22.66
C SER A 608 -3.79 3.83 22.47
N LEU A 609 -2.86 3.65 23.42
CA LEU A 609 -1.49 4.15 23.33
C LEU A 609 -0.75 3.53 22.14
N ALA A 610 -0.77 2.19 22.03
CA ALA A 610 -0.10 1.47 20.96
C ALA A 610 -0.62 1.85 19.55
N GLU A 611 -1.94 2.06 19.41
CA GLU A 611 -2.53 2.51 18.15
C GLU A 611 -2.09 3.93 17.78
N LEU A 612 -1.88 4.82 18.76
CA LEU A 612 -1.43 6.18 18.51
C LEU A 612 0.06 6.24 18.15
N GLU A 613 0.90 5.45 18.84
CA GLU A 613 2.33 5.32 18.53
C GLU A 613 2.57 4.80 17.10
N GLU A 614 1.80 3.80 16.68
CA GLU A 614 1.87 3.27 15.32
C GLU A 614 1.46 4.33 14.28
N LYS A 615 0.43 5.14 14.57
CA LYS A 615 0.01 6.26 13.71
C LYS A 615 1.08 7.34 13.58
N VAL A 616 1.74 7.70 14.69
CA VAL A 616 2.84 8.68 14.68
C VAL A 616 4.00 8.17 13.82
N LYS A 617 4.43 6.92 14.03
CA LYS A 617 5.52 6.31 13.26
C LYS A 617 5.23 6.29 11.76
N LYS A 618 4.01 5.90 11.38
CA LYS A 618 3.60 5.89 9.97
C LYS A 618 3.63 7.27 9.34
N GLN A 619 3.15 8.30 10.04
CA GLN A 619 3.18 9.68 9.54
C GLN A 619 4.62 10.22 9.41
N GLU A 620 5.53 9.85 10.31
CA GLU A 620 6.95 10.22 10.22
C GLU A 620 7.65 9.59 9.00
N GLU A 621 7.32 8.33 8.66
CA GLU A 621 7.81 7.67 7.45
C GLU A 621 7.29 8.35 6.16
N GLU A 622 6.00 8.72 6.14
CA GLU A 622 5.39 9.47 5.02
C GLU A 622 6.04 10.87 4.85
N LEU A 623 6.32 11.57 5.95
CA LEU A 623 7.03 12.86 5.93
C LEU A 623 8.45 12.72 5.38
N LYS A 624 9.17 11.66 5.76
CA LYS A 624 10.52 11.40 5.25
C LYS A 624 10.53 11.19 3.73
N ALA A 625 9.60 10.38 3.23
CA ALA A 625 9.45 10.15 1.79
C ALA A 625 9.10 11.44 1.03
N ALA A 626 8.21 12.27 1.59
CA ALA A 626 7.86 13.57 1.01
C ALA A 626 9.07 14.52 0.93
N LYS A 627 9.90 14.60 1.99
CA LYS A 627 11.13 15.41 2.02
C LYS A 627 12.16 14.95 0.98
N GLU A 628 12.34 13.64 0.78
CA GLU A 628 13.23 13.08 -0.25
C GLU A 628 12.75 13.39 -1.67
N ALA A 629 11.44 13.31 -1.92
CA ALA A 629 10.84 13.67 -3.21
C ALA A 629 10.97 15.18 -3.52
N ALA A 630 10.83 16.04 -2.51
CA ALA A 630 11.03 17.48 -2.63
C ALA A 630 12.50 17.80 -2.98
N LYS A 631 13.46 17.19 -2.27
CA LYS A 631 14.90 17.34 -2.54
C LYS A 631 15.27 16.94 -3.98
N THR A 632 14.68 15.85 -4.49
CA THR A 632 14.88 15.40 -5.87
C THR A 632 14.36 16.43 -6.88
N THR A 633 13.18 16.99 -6.62
CA THR A 633 12.55 18.00 -7.49
C THR A 633 13.33 19.33 -7.46
N GLN A 634 13.79 19.77 -6.28
CA GLN A 634 14.67 20.93 -6.14
C GLN A 634 16.00 20.76 -6.88
N SER A 635 16.60 19.57 -6.84
CA SER A 635 17.81 19.25 -7.61
C SER A 635 17.59 19.37 -9.12
N GLN A 636 16.45 18.91 -9.63
CA GLN A 636 16.07 19.07 -11.04
C GLN A 636 15.90 20.54 -11.43
N VAL A 637 15.27 21.35 -10.57
CA VAL A 637 15.14 22.80 -10.77
C VAL A 637 16.53 23.45 -10.81
N ALA A 638 17.42 23.12 -9.87
CA ALA A 638 18.77 23.69 -9.79
C ALA A 638 19.61 23.36 -11.04
N GLN A 639 19.56 22.11 -11.52
CA GLN A 639 20.24 21.70 -12.75
C GLN A 639 19.72 22.47 -13.97
N MET A 640 18.41 22.67 -14.06
CA MET A 640 17.81 23.40 -15.19
C MET A 640 18.06 24.91 -15.13
N MET A 641 18.10 25.50 -13.92
CA MET A 641 18.52 26.89 -13.70
C MET A 641 20.00 27.10 -14.04
N ALA A 642 20.88 26.15 -13.70
CA ALA A 642 22.29 26.20 -14.06
C ALA A 642 22.50 26.14 -15.59
N PHE A 643 21.72 25.31 -16.29
CA PHE A 643 21.71 25.26 -17.75
C PHE A 643 21.22 26.57 -18.39
N MET A 644 20.22 27.25 -17.81
CA MET A 644 19.76 28.54 -18.34
C MET A 644 20.80 29.65 -18.14
N ARG A 645 21.51 29.67 -16.99
CA ARG A 645 22.56 30.67 -16.71
C ARG A 645 23.76 30.58 -17.64
N SER A 646 24.00 29.42 -18.28
CA SER A 646 25.09 29.27 -19.26
C SER A 646 24.73 29.74 -20.67
N GLN A 647 23.48 30.17 -20.91
CA GLN A 647 23.04 30.72 -22.20
C GLN A 647 23.21 32.25 -22.25
N PRO A 648 23.56 32.83 -23.41
CA PRO A 648 23.63 34.29 -23.58
C PRO A 648 22.24 34.95 -23.45
N GLY A 649 22.13 36.05 -22.68
CA GLY A 649 20.88 36.82 -22.54
C GLY A 649 19.85 36.26 -21.53
N TRP A 650 20.23 35.28 -20.70
CA TRP A 650 19.33 34.59 -19.77
C TRP A 650 18.57 35.49 -18.78
N ALA A 651 19.18 36.60 -18.35
CA ALA A 651 18.58 37.53 -17.38
C ALA A 651 17.33 38.24 -17.96
N GLU A 652 17.36 38.62 -19.23
CA GLU A 652 16.22 39.25 -19.93
C GLU A 652 15.10 38.24 -20.22
N GLN A 653 15.45 36.97 -20.41
CA GLN A 653 14.49 35.89 -20.67
C GLN A 653 13.71 35.46 -19.41
N LEU A 654 14.36 35.52 -18.24
CA LEU A 654 13.74 35.20 -16.95
C LEU A 654 12.76 36.29 -16.52
N ALA A 655 13.09 37.56 -16.77
CA ALA A 655 12.23 38.71 -16.50
C ALA A 655 10.94 38.72 -17.35
N ARG A 656 10.98 38.20 -18.59
CA ARG A 656 9.81 38.14 -19.50
C ARG A 656 8.84 36.99 -19.23
N GLY A 657 9.20 36.02 -18.37
CA GLY A 657 8.44 34.78 -18.16
C GLY A 657 7.78 34.63 -16.80
N LEU A 658 7.96 35.57 -15.87
CA LEU A 658 7.29 35.57 -14.58
C LEU A 658 5.90 36.22 -14.70
N PRO A 659 4.82 35.59 -14.21
CA PRO A 659 3.55 36.28 -14.07
C PRO A 659 3.74 37.44 -13.08
N SER A 660 3.34 38.65 -13.49
CA SER A 660 3.17 39.78 -12.56
C SER A 660 2.17 39.35 -11.48
N SER A 661 2.63 39.11 -10.26
CA SER A 661 1.76 38.90 -9.12
C SER A 661 1.00 40.20 -8.86
N SER A 662 -0.29 40.21 -9.18
CA SER A 662 -1.23 41.20 -8.68
C SER A 662 -1.31 41.06 -7.16
N ARG A 663 -0.57 41.89 -6.44
CA ARG A 663 -0.89 42.23 -5.05
C ARG A 663 -1.91 43.36 -5.10
N ASN A 664 -3.17 42.99 -4.86
CA ASN A 664 -4.08 43.90 -4.18
C ASN A 664 -3.54 44.07 -2.77
N ASP A 665 -3.01 45.25 -2.48
CA ASP A 665 -3.08 45.87 -1.17
C ASP A 665 -3.26 47.36 -1.46
N GLY A 666 -4.47 47.86 -1.17
CA GLY A 666 -4.67 49.29 -1.05
C GLY A 666 -4.01 49.75 0.24
N ASP A 667 -3.25 50.84 0.18
CA ASP A 667 -3.39 51.91 1.15
C ASP A 667 -2.72 53.19 0.64
N ASP A 668 -3.53 54.24 0.73
CA ASP A 668 -3.27 55.67 0.76
C ASP A 668 -1.87 56.09 1.23
N ALA A 669 -1.22 57.00 0.48
CA ALA A 669 -0.58 58.23 0.98
C ALA A 669 0.40 58.87 -0.03
N GLY A 670 -0.02 60.00 -0.60
CA GLY A 670 0.77 61.22 -0.82
C GLY A 670 2.13 61.13 -1.52
N GLU A 671 2.16 61.41 -2.83
CA GLU A 671 3.32 62.03 -3.47
C GLU A 671 3.38 63.52 -3.09
N GLY A 672 4.36 63.86 -2.26
CA GLY A 672 4.89 65.20 -2.10
C GLY A 672 6.32 65.23 -2.63
N ASN A 673 6.52 66.04 -3.68
CA ASN A 673 7.74 66.77 -4.06
C ASN A 673 9.12 66.08 -3.99
N GLY A 674 9.82 66.15 -5.12
CA GLY A 674 10.94 67.08 -5.20
C GLY A 674 12.34 66.48 -5.32
N GLU A 675 12.97 66.85 -6.45
CA GLU A 675 14.41 66.87 -6.78
C GLU A 675 15.09 65.58 -7.26
#